data_AF-A0A3L8Q8U2-F1
#
_entry.id   AF-A0A3L8Q8U2-F1
#
_cell.length_a   1.000
_cell.length_b   1.000
_cell.length_c   1.000
_cell.angle_alpha   90.00
_cell.angle_beta   90.00
_cell.angle_gamma   90.00
#
_symmetry.space_group_name_H-M   'P 1'
#
loop_
_entity.id
_entity.type
_entity.pdbx_description
1 polymer ?
#
loop_
_entity_poly.entity_id
_entity_poly.type
_entity_poly.pdbx_seq_one_letter_code
_entity_poly.pdbx_strand_id
1 'polypeptide(L)'
;WPLWLTLWLGAALAVDRGNFKSCEQSGFCRRQRRIQPGNSPYRALLESLQLGPDVARIQLVNEATQVPLLLELWGLTGNVTRLRIQELAPLRPRYRVPDVLLGEPPAERLEVTGRDEGTLELSLGPGGHRLLVTERPFRLDLLRQRELLCSVNARGLLVFEHQRRRRDSTPDSHRDPPKDPPGDEGVAQEGPEDGAGSTQSDKPAEPSAEPEEEPGAWEETFKTHTDSKPYGGDACGHLGTTGGDPYRLYNLDVFQYEVFTPMALYGSVPLLLAHRPRLSLGLFWLNAAETWVDIGSNTAGKVRQGGTQALPPLFSLGYHQSRWNYQDEADVEAVERGFEEHELPLDVLWLDIEHADGKRYFTWDPAKFPNPRGMLERLAARKRRMVSIVDPHIKVDGGYRVHTELRARDLYVKTKDGNDYEGWCWPGSSAYPDFTNPEMREWWANMFAFDQYEGSTETLFTWNDMNEPSVFSGPEVTMHKDARHFGGWEHRELHNIYGLYVHKATAEGLIRRSGGRLRPFVLSRAFFAGSQRYGAVWTGDNTADWEHLRISIPMCLSFGLAGLAFCGGEPDWEYWEYWECWEHWDWVQGWDWSWDLEWEWNQGWDQDQEGVWDQDQDWDLDLGSELGQGLGMGSGLGPGLGLGPGSGLRAGTETRIGTRTGIRTRTRIWNQDWDQDQDKDWDQGQHQDWDQGQHRDAGPGAGSGSGLTATPAPLAADVGGFFQNPGPELQVRWYQAGAFQPFFRAHAHLDTARREPWLLSPEHLALVRAALQRRYALLPTWYTAFYRCHRQ
;
A
#
# COMPACT_ATOMS: atom_id res chain seq x y z
N TRP A 1 44.99 18.20 -23.46
CA TRP A 1 44.22 18.70 -22.31
C TRP A 1 42.95 19.45 -22.71
N PRO A 2 42.32 19.08 -23.85
CA PRO A 2 40.85 19.05 -23.90
C PRO A 2 40.38 17.78 -24.62
N LEU A 3 39.95 16.77 -23.85
CA LEU A 3 39.32 15.56 -24.39
C LEU A 3 38.34 14.91 -23.38
N TRP A 4 37.99 15.64 -22.31
CA TRP A 4 37.12 15.14 -21.22
C TRP A 4 35.73 15.80 -21.19
N LEU A 5 35.39 16.66 -22.17
CA LEU A 5 34.15 17.45 -22.16
C LEU A 5 33.11 17.02 -23.22
N THR A 6 33.32 15.91 -23.92
CA THR A 6 32.43 15.45 -25.02
C THR A 6 31.87 14.04 -24.81
N LEU A 7 31.71 13.59 -23.56
CA LEU A 7 31.09 12.31 -23.20
C LEU A 7 29.91 12.45 -22.21
N TRP A 8 29.27 13.61 -22.17
CA TRP A 8 28.05 13.86 -21.37
C TRP A 8 26.92 14.42 -22.26
N LEU A 9 26.69 13.77 -23.39
CA LEU A 9 25.47 13.95 -24.19
C LEU A 9 24.67 12.65 -24.12
N GLY A 10 23.54 12.70 -23.40
CA GLY A 10 22.49 11.68 -23.48
C GLY A 10 22.59 10.51 -22.51
N ALA A 11 22.80 10.75 -21.22
CA ALA A 11 22.25 9.82 -20.23
C ALA A 11 20.87 10.36 -19.84
N ALA A 12 19.80 9.68 -20.23
CA ALA A 12 18.54 9.80 -19.52
C ALA A 12 18.87 9.55 -18.03
N LEU A 13 18.68 10.55 -17.18
CA LEU A 13 18.90 10.40 -15.74
C LEU A 13 17.78 9.45 -15.25
N ALA A 14 18.13 8.18 -15.15
CA ALA A 14 17.31 7.12 -14.62
C ALA A 14 17.64 6.92 -13.14
N VAL A 15 16.70 6.35 -12.38
CA VAL A 15 16.91 5.97 -10.98
C VAL A 15 18.20 5.14 -10.83
N ASP A 16 19.06 5.53 -9.89
CA ASP A 16 20.22 4.70 -9.54
C ASP A 16 19.76 3.53 -8.67
N ARG A 17 19.41 2.42 -9.33
CA ARG A 17 19.00 1.16 -8.68
C ARG A 17 20.06 0.62 -7.71
N GLY A 18 21.33 1.00 -7.85
CA GLY A 18 22.40 0.61 -6.91
C GLY A 18 22.21 1.20 -5.50
N ASN A 19 21.34 2.19 -5.34
CA ASN A 19 21.00 2.79 -4.05
C ASN A 19 19.93 2.02 -3.27
N PHE A 20 19.19 1.11 -3.91
CA PHE A 20 18.02 0.45 -3.33
C PHE A 20 18.16 -1.06 -3.39
N LYS A 21 17.80 -1.75 -2.31
CA LYS A 21 17.94 -3.21 -2.25
C LYS A 21 16.96 -3.91 -3.17
N SER A 22 17.47 -4.90 -3.91
CA SER A 22 16.66 -6.01 -4.43
C SER A 22 16.31 -7.00 -3.31
N CYS A 23 15.42 -7.95 -3.58
CA CYS A 23 15.10 -8.99 -2.59
C CYS A 23 16.32 -9.84 -2.21
N GLU A 24 17.22 -10.12 -3.16
CA GLU A 24 18.44 -10.91 -2.90
C GLU A 24 19.44 -10.17 -2.00
N GLN A 25 19.42 -8.83 -2.03
CA GLN A 25 20.24 -7.98 -1.17
C GLN A 25 19.60 -7.74 0.21
N SER A 26 18.30 -7.97 0.34
CA SER A 26 17.59 -7.91 1.62
C SER A 26 17.65 -9.27 2.33
N GLY A 27 18.36 -9.33 3.45
CA GLY A 27 18.70 -10.60 4.11
C GLY A 27 17.47 -11.45 4.44
N PHE A 28 16.40 -10.85 4.96
CA PHE A 28 15.18 -11.58 5.30
C PHE A 28 14.34 -11.94 4.07
N CYS A 29 14.29 -11.08 3.05
CA CYS A 29 13.56 -11.37 1.81
C CYS A 29 14.18 -12.59 1.12
N ARG A 30 15.51 -12.61 0.97
CA ARG A 30 16.25 -13.74 0.43
C ARG A 30 15.94 -15.06 1.16
N ARG A 31 15.99 -15.07 2.50
CA ARG A 31 15.70 -16.27 3.30
C ARG A 31 14.27 -16.76 3.09
N GLN A 32 13.30 -15.85 3.16
CA GLN A 32 11.88 -16.15 2.93
C GLN A 32 11.62 -16.66 1.52
N ARG A 33 12.32 -16.12 0.51
CA ARG A 33 12.11 -16.47 -0.90
C ARG A 33 12.76 -17.79 -1.33
N ARG A 34 13.77 -18.26 -0.61
CA ARG A 34 14.40 -19.57 -0.85
C ARG A 34 13.47 -20.75 -0.54
N ILE A 35 12.48 -20.55 0.32
CA ILE A 35 11.54 -21.59 0.75
C ILE A 35 10.61 -21.91 -0.42
N GLN A 36 10.63 -23.17 -0.83
CA GLN A 36 9.83 -23.67 -1.94
C GLN A 36 8.46 -24.18 -1.46
N PRO A 37 7.43 -24.14 -2.31
CA PRO A 37 6.14 -24.75 -1.99
C PRO A 37 6.29 -26.23 -1.63
N GLY A 38 5.62 -26.66 -0.58
CA GLY A 38 5.74 -28.02 -0.08
C GLY A 38 4.94 -28.25 1.20
N ASN A 39 5.32 -29.28 1.97
CA ASN A 39 4.71 -29.54 3.27
C ASN A 39 5.23 -28.53 4.30
N SER A 40 4.33 -27.73 4.85
CA SER A 40 4.65 -26.83 5.96
C SER A 40 5.13 -27.62 7.18
N PRO A 41 6.22 -27.19 7.84
CA PRO A 41 6.69 -27.81 9.08
C PRO A 41 5.82 -27.44 10.30
N TYR A 42 4.85 -26.53 10.14
CA TYR A 42 3.95 -26.14 11.21
C TYR A 42 2.79 -27.12 11.35
N ARG A 43 2.47 -27.47 12.60
CA ARG A 43 1.28 -28.22 13.01
C ARG A 43 0.48 -27.40 14.02
N ALA A 44 -0.85 -27.38 13.88
CA ALA A 44 -1.72 -26.86 14.93
C ALA A 44 -2.00 -27.96 15.97
N LEU A 45 -1.95 -27.64 17.26
CA LEU A 45 -2.30 -28.58 18.33
C LEU A 45 -3.77 -28.39 18.68
N LEU A 46 -4.68 -29.08 17.99
CA LEU A 46 -6.13 -28.85 18.12
C LEU A 46 -6.67 -29.15 19.54
N GLU A 47 -5.99 -30.01 20.29
CA GLU A 47 -6.23 -30.28 21.71
C GLU A 47 -5.94 -29.09 22.63
N SER A 48 -5.11 -28.14 22.18
CA SER A 48 -4.81 -26.91 22.93
C SER A 48 -5.86 -25.80 22.74
N LEU A 49 -6.94 -26.06 21.99
CA LEU A 49 -7.99 -25.08 21.70
C LEU A 49 -8.56 -24.50 22.98
N GLN A 50 -8.44 -23.18 23.13
CA GLN A 50 -9.15 -22.39 24.13
C GLN A 50 -10.15 -21.49 23.39
N LEU A 51 -11.43 -21.86 23.46
CA LEU A 51 -12.51 -21.09 22.84
C LEU A 51 -13.11 -20.12 23.86
N GLY A 52 -12.86 -18.83 23.67
CA GLY A 52 -13.60 -17.75 24.32
C GLY A 52 -14.82 -17.33 23.48
N PRO A 53 -15.65 -16.40 23.99
CA PRO A 53 -16.78 -15.86 23.22
C PRO A 53 -16.32 -15.17 21.93
N ASP A 54 -15.23 -14.40 22.00
CA ASP A 54 -14.79 -13.52 20.91
C ASP A 54 -13.57 -14.05 20.13
N VAL A 55 -12.83 -14.98 20.74
CA VAL A 55 -11.51 -15.40 20.25
C VAL A 55 -11.26 -16.88 20.51
N ALA A 56 -10.77 -17.58 19.49
CA ALA A 56 -10.26 -18.94 19.61
C ALA A 56 -8.73 -18.89 19.63
N ARG A 57 -8.12 -19.60 20.57
CA ARG A 57 -6.66 -19.71 20.69
C ARG A 57 -6.20 -21.14 20.52
N ILE A 58 -5.20 -21.36 19.69
CA ILE A 58 -4.65 -22.68 19.37
C ILE A 58 -3.13 -22.54 19.36
N GLN A 59 -2.40 -23.46 19.98
CA GLN A 59 -0.95 -23.50 19.86
C GLN A 59 -0.54 -24.05 18.49
N LEU A 60 0.47 -23.46 17.88
CA LEU A 60 1.15 -24.04 16.72
C LEU A 60 2.55 -24.47 17.16
N VAL A 61 3.05 -25.56 16.59
CA VAL A 61 4.44 -25.98 16.76
C VAL A 61 5.10 -26.13 15.41
N ASN A 62 6.32 -25.62 15.28
CA ASN A 62 7.18 -25.96 14.16
C ASN A 62 7.87 -27.29 14.47
N GLU A 63 7.56 -28.35 13.74
CA GLU A 63 8.03 -29.71 14.04
C GLU A 63 9.55 -29.89 13.84
N ALA A 64 10.18 -29.03 13.06
CA ALA A 64 11.63 -29.05 12.87
C ALA A 64 12.38 -28.38 14.03
N THR A 65 11.86 -27.26 14.55
CA THR A 65 12.54 -26.45 15.58
C THR A 65 11.96 -26.63 16.98
N GLN A 66 10.80 -27.27 17.10
CA GLN A 66 10.02 -27.44 18.33
C GLN A 66 9.60 -26.11 19.00
N VAL A 67 9.64 -25.00 18.27
CA VAL A 67 9.26 -23.68 18.81
C VAL A 67 7.74 -23.54 18.88
N PRO A 68 7.17 -23.23 20.06
CA PRO A 68 5.74 -23.01 20.22
C PRO A 68 5.33 -21.58 19.84
N LEU A 69 4.27 -21.49 19.04
CA LEU A 69 3.59 -20.25 18.68
C LEU A 69 2.14 -20.29 19.18
N LEU A 70 1.50 -19.13 19.22
CA LEU A 70 0.08 -18.97 19.52
C LEU A 70 -0.64 -18.41 18.30
N LEU A 71 -1.60 -19.17 17.80
CA LEU A 71 -2.61 -18.76 16.84
C LEU A 71 -3.82 -18.20 17.59
N GLU A 72 -4.20 -16.96 17.29
CA GLU A 72 -5.45 -16.36 17.74
C GLU A 72 -6.33 -16.02 16.54
N LEU A 73 -7.62 -16.36 16.64
CA LEU A 73 -8.62 -16.25 15.59
C LEU A 73 -9.83 -15.49 16.11
N TRP A 74 -10.30 -14.51 15.34
CA TRP A 74 -11.54 -13.78 15.61
C TRP A 74 -12.45 -13.81 14.38
N GLY A 75 -13.75 -14.03 14.62
CA GLY A 75 -14.80 -13.58 13.72
C GLY A 75 -15.16 -12.16 14.10
N LEU A 76 -15.26 -11.25 13.14
CA LEU A 76 -15.54 -9.84 13.37
C LEU A 76 -16.77 -9.40 12.57
N THR A 77 -17.48 -8.41 13.09
CA THR A 77 -18.65 -7.83 12.41
C THR A 77 -18.24 -7.29 11.02
N GLY A 78 -19.14 -7.43 10.05
CA GLY A 78 -18.89 -7.02 8.66
C GLY A 78 -18.22 -8.10 7.80
N ASN A 79 -18.35 -9.38 8.17
CA ASN A 79 -17.76 -10.53 7.46
C ASN A 79 -16.23 -10.48 7.41
N VAL A 80 -15.59 -10.00 8.47
CA VAL A 80 -14.13 -9.92 8.58
C VAL A 80 -13.64 -11.04 9.48
N THR A 81 -12.54 -11.68 9.11
CA THR A 81 -11.83 -12.67 9.96
C THR A 81 -10.46 -12.12 10.28
N ARG A 82 -10.10 -12.07 11.57
CA ARG A 82 -8.76 -11.66 12.00
C ARG A 82 -7.96 -12.89 12.41
N LEU A 83 -6.75 -12.96 11.89
CA LEU A 83 -5.74 -13.96 12.20
C LEU A 83 -4.55 -13.26 12.86
N ARG A 84 -4.07 -13.81 13.97
CA ARG A 84 -2.79 -13.39 14.58
C ARG A 84 -1.97 -14.61 14.97
N ILE A 85 -0.69 -14.61 14.58
CA ILE A 85 0.31 -15.59 15.03
C ILE A 85 1.38 -14.83 15.79
N GLN A 86 1.78 -15.36 16.95
CA GLN A 86 2.84 -14.80 17.78
C GLN A 86 3.64 -15.91 18.45
N GLU A 87 4.85 -15.62 18.93
CA GLU A 87 5.56 -16.57 19.80
C GLU A 87 4.79 -16.73 21.12
N LEU A 88 4.73 -17.97 21.61
CA LEU A 88 4.08 -18.24 22.90
C LEU A 88 4.90 -17.65 24.06
N ALA A 89 6.23 -17.69 23.94
CA ALA A 89 7.18 -17.18 24.93
C ALA A 89 8.35 -16.45 24.23
N PRO A 90 8.14 -15.23 23.70
CA PRO A 90 9.20 -14.49 23.02
C PRO A 90 10.28 -13.99 23.99
N LEU A 91 11.51 -13.80 23.50
CA LEU A 91 12.60 -13.17 24.28
C LEU A 91 12.32 -11.70 24.60
N ARG A 92 11.65 -11.00 23.68
CA ARG A 92 11.08 -9.65 23.84
C ARG A 92 9.75 -9.55 23.09
N PRO A 93 8.81 -8.70 23.52
CA PRO A 93 7.57 -8.48 22.77
C PRO A 93 7.85 -8.15 21.30
N ARG A 94 7.03 -8.71 20.39
CA ARG A 94 7.06 -8.34 18.97
C ARG A 94 6.20 -7.11 18.74
N TYR A 95 6.63 -6.26 17.82
CA TYR A 95 5.91 -5.02 17.52
C TYR A 95 4.49 -5.29 17.05
N ARG A 96 3.54 -4.51 17.57
CA ARG A 96 2.14 -4.51 17.15
C ARG A 96 1.79 -3.10 16.73
N VAL A 97 1.35 -2.93 15.49
CA VAL A 97 1.10 -1.61 14.90
C VAL A 97 0.00 -0.86 15.66
N PRO A 98 0.32 0.26 16.35
CA PRO A 98 -0.66 1.08 17.04
C PRO A 98 -1.25 2.15 16.11
N ASP A 99 -2.28 2.86 16.58
CA ASP A 99 -2.87 4.06 15.95
C ASP A 99 -3.44 3.93 14.52
N VAL A 100 -3.32 2.76 13.88
CA VAL A 100 -3.89 2.49 12.55
C VAL A 100 -5.37 2.11 12.66
N LEU A 101 -5.68 1.14 13.54
CA LEU A 101 -7.05 0.80 13.91
C LEU A 101 -7.63 1.88 14.83
N LEU A 102 -8.86 2.33 14.56
CA LEU A 102 -9.55 3.35 15.36
C LEU A 102 -10.06 2.84 16.71
N GLY A 103 -10.13 1.52 16.85
CA GLY A 103 -10.56 0.78 18.03
C GLY A 103 -10.48 -0.71 17.72
N GLU A 104 -10.70 -1.55 18.73
CA GLU A 104 -10.83 -2.98 18.49
C GLU A 104 -12.13 -3.25 17.72
N PRO A 105 -12.09 -3.91 16.55
CA PRO A 105 -13.29 -4.23 15.79
C PRO A 105 -14.24 -5.12 16.63
N PRO A 106 -15.57 -4.89 16.56
CA PRO A 106 -16.53 -5.73 17.27
C PRO A 106 -16.39 -7.20 16.86
N ALA A 107 -16.25 -8.07 17.85
CA ALA A 107 -16.13 -9.50 17.65
C ALA A 107 -17.52 -10.16 17.54
N GLU A 108 -17.60 -11.18 16.70
CA GLU A 108 -18.73 -12.08 16.56
C GLU A 108 -18.44 -13.36 17.34
N ARG A 109 -19.50 -13.97 17.88
CA ARG A 109 -19.36 -15.19 18.67
C ARG A 109 -18.81 -16.33 17.82
N LEU A 110 -17.77 -16.98 18.33
CA LEU A 110 -17.21 -18.19 17.73
C LEU A 110 -17.85 -19.45 18.31
N GLU A 111 -18.15 -20.42 17.45
CA GLU A 111 -18.72 -21.70 17.85
C GLU A 111 -18.04 -22.84 17.09
N VAL A 112 -17.72 -23.95 17.78
CA VAL A 112 -17.26 -25.17 17.09
C VAL A 112 -18.47 -25.82 16.43
N THR A 113 -18.46 -25.92 15.11
CA THR A 113 -19.55 -26.55 14.33
C THR A 113 -19.19 -27.94 13.82
N GLY A 114 -17.91 -28.31 13.85
CA GLY A 114 -17.44 -29.62 13.44
C GLY A 114 -16.04 -29.91 13.98
N ARG A 115 -15.75 -31.19 14.21
CA ARG A 115 -14.43 -31.65 14.62
C ARG A 115 -14.26 -33.11 14.17
N ASP A 116 -13.29 -33.35 13.31
CA ASP A 116 -12.91 -34.68 12.84
C ASP A 116 -11.44 -34.98 13.21
N GLU A 117 -10.94 -36.14 12.81
CA GLU A 117 -9.51 -36.46 12.96
C GLU A 117 -8.65 -35.48 12.14
N GLY A 118 -7.95 -34.58 12.83
CA GLY A 118 -7.04 -33.62 12.21
C GLY A 118 -7.69 -32.33 11.68
N THR A 119 -8.97 -32.09 11.92
CA THR A 119 -9.65 -30.85 11.50
C THR A 119 -10.59 -30.29 12.57
N LEU A 120 -10.68 -28.96 12.61
CA LEU A 120 -11.59 -28.20 13.47
C LEU A 120 -12.35 -27.18 12.62
N GLU A 121 -13.67 -27.20 12.67
CA GLU A 121 -14.54 -26.22 12.01
C GLU A 121 -15.08 -25.21 13.03
N LEU A 122 -14.83 -23.93 12.78
CA LEU A 122 -15.31 -22.81 13.56
C LEU A 122 -16.32 -21.98 12.75
N SER A 123 -17.49 -21.72 13.31
CA SER A 123 -18.38 -20.66 12.86
C SER A 123 -17.78 -19.29 13.22
N LEU A 124 -17.81 -18.35 12.28
CA LEU A 124 -17.26 -16.99 12.43
C LEU A 124 -18.36 -15.94 12.64
N GLY A 125 -19.48 -16.34 13.22
CA GLY A 125 -20.66 -15.51 13.42
C GLY A 125 -21.88 -15.94 12.58
N PRO A 126 -22.96 -15.17 12.60
CA PRO A 126 -24.25 -15.57 12.02
C PRO A 126 -24.28 -15.56 10.48
N GLY A 127 -23.29 -14.93 9.83
CA GLY A 127 -23.25 -14.74 8.37
C GLY A 127 -22.98 -16.00 7.54
N GLY A 128 -22.94 -17.19 8.16
CA GLY A 128 -22.67 -18.46 7.48
C GLY A 128 -21.22 -18.62 7.00
N HIS A 129 -20.31 -17.79 7.51
CA HIS A 129 -18.87 -17.91 7.30
C HIS A 129 -18.29 -18.91 8.29
N ARG A 130 -17.41 -19.79 7.80
CA ARG A 130 -16.79 -20.87 8.57
C ARG A 130 -15.30 -20.91 8.28
N LEU A 131 -14.52 -21.25 9.29
CA LEU A 131 -13.08 -21.46 9.20
C LEU A 131 -12.76 -22.91 9.50
N LEU A 132 -12.15 -23.60 8.55
CA LEU A 132 -11.56 -24.92 8.78
C LEU A 132 -10.11 -24.74 9.18
N VAL A 133 -9.73 -25.31 10.33
CA VAL A 133 -8.36 -25.40 10.82
C VAL A 133 -7.89 -26.83 10.63
N THR A 134 -6.95 -27.05 9.72
CA THR A 134 -6.29 -28.34 9.51
C THR A 134 -5.05 -28.45 10.38
N GLU A 135 -4.91 -29.59 11.04
CA GLU A 135 -3.87 -29.87 12.02
C GLU A 135 -2.47 -29.97 11.39
N ARG A 136 -2.29 -30.92 10.46
CA ARG A 136 -1.00 -31.28 9.87
C ARG A 136 -1.13 -31.57 8.36
N PRO A 137 -0.43 -30.84 7.47
CA PRO A 137 0.25 -29.57 7.76
C PRO A 137 -0.76 -28.50 8.17
N PHE A 138 -0.33 -27.56 9.02
CA PHE A 138 -1.17 -26.43 9.45
C PHE A 138 -1.71 -25.65 8.25
N ARG A 139 -3.02 -25.53 8.16
CA ARG A 139 -3.72 -24.79 7.10
C ARG A 139 -5.02 -24.22 7.62
N LEU A 140 -5.40 -23.05 7.09
CA LEU A 140 -6.72 -22.47 7.32
C LEU A 140 -7.46 -22.35 5.99
N ASP A 141 -8.73 -22.73 5.96
CA ASP A 141 -9.62 -22.52 4.81
C ASP A 141 -10.85 -21.73 5.26
N LEU A 142 -11.05 -20.56 4.67
CA LEU A 142 -12.21 -19.69 4.94
C LEU A 142 -13.30 -19.99 3.91
N LEU A 143 -14.49 -20.35 4.38
CA LEU A 143 -15.63 -20.71 3.56
C LEU A 143 -16.83 -19.82 3.85
N ARG A 144 -17.65 -19.61 2.82
CA ARG A 144 -19.02 -19.13 2.96
C ARG A 144 -19.95 -20.24 2.53
N GLN A 145 -20.72 -20.80 3.46
CA GLN A 145 -21.48 -22.03 3.23
C GLN A 145 -20.56 -23.15 2.70
N ARG A 146 -20.71 -23.57 1.43
CA ARG A 146 -19.88 -24.61 0.78
C ARG A 146 -18.81 -24.04 -0.16
N GLU A 147 -18.77 -22.72 -0.35
CA GLU A 147 -17.84 -22.05 -1.25
C GLU A 147 -16.55 -21.70 -0.50
N LEU A 148 -15.41 -22.23 -0.95
CA LEU A 148 -14.08 -21.81 -0.45
C LEU A 148 -13.79 -20.39 -0.96
N LEU A 149 -13.52 -19.47 -0.03
CA LEU A 149 -13.18 -18.08 -0.34
C LEU A 149 -11.67 -17.90 -0.47
N CYS A 150 -10.91 -18.32 0.55
CA CYS A 150 -9.47 -18.24 0.56
C CYS A 150 -8.85 -19.29 1.48
N SER A 151 -7.55 -19.53 1.30
CA SER A 151 -6.77 -20.47 2.10
C SER A 151 -5.48 -19.81 2.59
N VAL A 152 -5.12 -20.04 3.85
CA VAL A 152 -3.87 -19.60 4.46
C VAL A 152 -2.95 -20.81 4.61
N ASN A 153 -1.67 -20.62 4.26
CA ASN A 153 -0.63 -21.65 4.26
C ASN A 153 -0.89 -22.86 3.34
N ALA A 154 -1.75 -22.72 2.33
CA ALA A 154 -2.06 -23.81 1.40
C ALA A 154 -0.86 -24.32 0.59
N ARG A 155 0.15 -23.46 0.35
CA ARG A 155 1.41 -23.81 -0.33
C ARG A 155 2.53 -24.23 0.63
N GLY A 156 2.26 -24.24 1.94
CA GLY A 156 3.23 -24.56 2.97
C GLY A 156 4.36 -23.53 3.13
N LEU A 157 4.09 -22.26 2.84
CA LEU A 157 5.07 -21.16 2.82
C LEU A 157 5.02 -20.30 4.10
N LEU A 158 4.29 -20.72 5.13
CA LEU A 158 4.34 -20.05 6.43
C LEU A 158 5.75 -20.18 7.00
N VAL A 159 6.30 -19.05 7.42
CA VAL A 159 7.60 -18.96 8.07
C VAL A 159 7.49 -17.93 9.18
N PHE A 160 7.95 -18.31 10.35
CA PHE A 160 8.03 -17.46 11.52
C PHE A 160 9.43 -17.63 12.11
N GLU A 161 10.34 -16.69 11.83
CA GLU A 161 11.68 -16.73 12.42
C GLU A 161 11.59 -16.35 13.89
N HIS A 162 11.81 -17.32 14.80
CA HIS A 162 11.73 -17.08 16.25
C HIS A 162 12.95 -16.30 16.76
N GLN A 163 12.75 -15.52 17.83
CA GLN A 163 13.83 -14.75 18.44
C GLN A 163 14.86 -15.68 19.09
N ARG A 164 16.15 -15.44 18.84
CA ARG A 164 17.27 -16.26 19.32
C ARG A 164 18.26 -15.43 20.11
N ARG A 165 19.05 -16.08 20.98
CA ARG A 165 20.24 -15.49 21.59
C ARG A 165 21.48 -15.89 20.79
N ARG A 166 22.39 -14.94 20.53
CA ARG A 166 23.65 -15.24 19.83
C ARG A 166 24.52 -16.12 20.71
N ARG A 167 24.99 -17.27 20.20
CA ARG A 167 25.78 -18.25 20.97
C ARG A 167 27.10 -17.68 21.48
N ASP A 168 27.66 -16.69 20.79
CA ASP A 168 28.93 -16.03 21.14
C ASP A 168 28.83 -15.09 22.35
N SER A 169 27.61 -14.79 22.82
CA SER A 169 27.38 -13.96 24.02
C SER A 169 27.56 -14.77 25.31
N THR A 170 28.76 -15.30 25.53
CA THR A 170 29.16 -15.68 26.90
C THR A 170 29.40 -14.39 27.69
N PRO A 171 28.90 -14.26 28.94
CA PRO A 171 29.33 -13.17 29.80
C PRO A 171 30.81 -13.37 30.08
N ASP A 172 31.62 -12.34 29.87
CA ASP A 172 33.02 -12.24 30.28
C ASP A 172 33.22 -12.87 31.68
N SER A 173 33.87 -14.03 31.73
CA SER A 173 34.30 -14.68 32.97
C SER A 173 35.58 -14.07 33.53
N HIS A 174 35.77 -12.76 33.31
CA HIS A 174 36.78 -11.94 33.95
C HIS A 174 36.15 -10.69 34.57
N ARG A 175 35.22 -10.92 35.50
CA ARG A 175 35.02 -9.98 36.61
C ARG A 175 35.39 -10.71 37.89
N ASP A 176 36.46 -10.22 38.52
CA ASP A 176 36.86 -10.63 39.86
C ASP A 176 35.65 -10.66 40.79
N PRO A 177 35.48 -11.71 41.60
CA PRO A 177 34.35 -11.81 42.49
C PRO A 177 34.43 -10.69 43.55
N PRO A 178 33.27 -10.20 44.04
CA PRO A 178 33.26 -9.25 45.15
C PRO A 178 33.89 -9.90 46.38
N LYS A 179 34.80 -9.18 47.04
CA LYS A 179 35.34 -9.58 48.34
C LYS A 179 34.23 -9.52 49.39
N ASP A 180 33.75 -10.68 49.83
CA ASP A 180 32.97 -10.80 51.06
C ASP A 180 33.89 -10.78 52.31
N PRO A 181 33.38 -10.32 53.47
CA PRO A 181 34.15 -10.11 54.70
C PRO A 181 34.49 -11.44 55.41
N PRO A 182 35.46 -11.46 56.34
CA PRO A 182 36.03 -12.70 56.85
C PRO A 182 35.07 -13.41 57.82
N GLY A 183 34.83 -14.69 57.56
CA GLY A 183 34.18 -15.63 58.47
C GLY A 183 35.19 -16.60 59.05
N ASP A 184 35.14 -16.73 60.37
CA ASP A 184 36.02 -17.50 61.24
C ASP A 184 35.84 -19.04 61.09
N GLU A 185 36.85 -19.74 61.58
CA GLU A 185 37.23 -21.16 61.47
C GLU A 185 36.15 -22.25 61.67
N GLY A 186 36.37 -23.45 61.09
CA GLY A 186 35.69 -24.66 61.58
C GLY A 186 35.69 -25.95 60.73
N VAL A 187 36.83 -26.65 60.68
CA VAL A 187 37.03 -28.12 60.79
C VAL A 187 36.33 -29.11 59.81
N ALA A 188 37.17 -29.97 59.23
CA ALA A 188 36.87 -31.12 58.38
C ALA A 188 36.38 -32.38 59.12
N GLN A 189 35.68 -33.28 58.43
CA GLN A 189 35.67 -34.72 58.76
C GLN A 189 35.42 -35.63 57.54
N GLU A 190 36.08 -36.78 57.56
CA GLU A 190 36.34 -37.76 56.50
C GLU A 190 35.27 -38.88 56.35
N GLY A 191 35.09 -39.36 55.11
CA GLY A 191 34.92 -40.77 54.67
C GLY A 191 33.68 -41.60 55.07
N PRO A 192 33.56 -42.87 54.60
CA PRO A 192 33.77 -43.38 53.23
C PRO A 192 32.71 -44.43 52.76
N GLU A 193 32.87 -44.92 51.51
CA GLU A 193 32.55 -46.28 50.99
C GLU A 193 31.09 -46.82 50.89
N ASP A 194 30.66 -47.17 49.67
CA ASP A 194 30.51 -48.58 49.18
C ASP A 194 29.43 -48.78 48.09
N GLY A 195 29.72 -49.70 47.15
CA GLY A 195 28.70 -50.65 46.66
C GLY A 195 28.25 -50.60 45.19
N ALA A 196 28.96 -51.36 44.35
CA ALA A 196 28.69 -51.88 43.00
C ALA A 196 27.23 -52.12 42.52
N GLY A 197 27.01 -51.99 41.19
CA GLY A 197 25.98 -52.74 40.47
C GLY A 197 25.50 -52.10 39.16
N SER A 198 25.87 -52.69 38.01
CA SER A 198 25.62 -52.25 36.64
C SER A 198 24.15 -52.26 36.18
N THR A 199 23.73 -51.21 35.45
CA THR A 199 22.77 -51.30 34.33
C THR A 199 23.03 -50.17 33.34
N GLN A 200 23.10 -50.51 32.04
CA GLN A 200 23.17 -49.60 30.91
C GLN A 200 22.14 -48.47 31.04
N SER A 201 22.59 -47.21 30.99
CA SER A 201 21.74 -46.07 30.69
C SER A 201 22.18 -45.49 29.35
N ASP A 202 21.23 -45.47 28.42
CA ASP A 202 21.33 -44.88 27.10
C ASP A 202 22.02 -43.51 27.13
N LYS A 203 23.01 -43.35 26.25
CA LYS A 203 23.57 -42.03 25.94
C LYS A 203 22.42 -41.13 25.46
N PRO A 204 22.32 -39.88 25.94
CA PRO A 204 21.43 -38.91 25.32
C PRO A 204 21.85 -38.78 23.85
N ALA A 205 20.88 -38.85 22.95
CA ALA A 205 21.08 -38.55 21.55
C ALA A 205 21.80 -37.21 21.42
N GLU A 206 22.88 -37.18 20.64
CA GLU A 206 23.54 -35.94 20.25
C GLU A 206 22.49 -34.99 19.64
N PRO A 207 22.52 -33.69 19.98
CA PRO A 207 21.63 -32.74 19.35
C PRO A 207 21.92 -32.74 17.85
N SER A 208 20.89 -33.00 17.06
CA SER A 208 20.91 -32.85 15.61
C SER A 208 21.56 -31.52 15.26
N ALA A 209 22.58 -31.55 14.40
CA ALA A 209 23.26 -30.36 13.92
C ALA A 209 22.21 -29.32 13.46
N GLU A 210 22.12 -28.20 14.17
CA GLU A 210 21.35 -27.05 13.71
C GLU A 210 21.96 -26.55 12.39
N PRO A 211 21.13 -26.09 11.45
CA PRO A 211 21.61 -25.68 10.13
C PRO A 211 22.67 -24.58 10.24
N GLU A 212 23.67 -24.62 9.35
CA GLU A 212 24.71 -23.59 9.23
C GLU A 212 24.10 -22.18 9.28
N GLU A 213 24.70 -21.29 10.08
CA GLU A 213 24.18 -19.94 10.30
C GLU A 213 24.21 -19.12 9.00
N GLU A 214 23.03 -18.86 8.42
CA GLU A 214 22.95 -18.18 7.13
C GLU A 214 23.38 -16.69 7.18
N PRO A 215 24.11 -16.19 6.15
CA PRO A 215 24.48 -14.78 6.04
C PRO A 215 23.27 -13.83 6.10
N GLY A 216 23.35 -12.79 6.93
CA GLY A 216 22.27 -11.81 7.10
C GLY A 216 21.31 -12.09 8.27
N ALA A 217 21.54 -13.18 9.03
CA ALA A 217 20.71 -13.56 10.18
C ALA A 217 20.93 -12.66 11.40
N TRP A 218 22.18 -12.36 11.74
CA TRP A 218 22.55 -11.54 12.91
C TRP A 218 22.93 -10.11 12.56
N GLU A 219 23.50 -9.90 11.39
CA GLU A 219 23.96 -8.60 10.92
C GLU A 219 23.76 -8.55 9.40
N GLU A 220 23.39 -7.38 8.86
CA GLU A 220 23.21 -7.18 7.43
C GLU A 220 23.94 -5.90 7.01
N THR A 221 24.87 -6.03 6.05
CA THR A 221 25.61 -4.88 5.52
C THR A 221 25.05 -4.51 4.16
N PHE A 222 24.69 -3.23 4.00
CA PHE A 222 24.36 -2.65 2.71
C PHE A 222 25.22 -1.42 2.48
N LYS A 223 26.01 -1.44 1.40
CA LYS A 223 27.06 -0.46 1.12
C LYS A 223 28.00 -0.33 2.31
N THR A 224 28.02 0.83 2.96
CA THR A 224 28.92 1.18 4.06
C THR A 224 28.29 0.98 5.43
N HIS A 225 26.99 0.68 5.51
CA HIS A 225 26.27 0.57 6.77
C HIS A 225 25.97 -0.89 7.12
N THR A 226 26.32 -1.29 8.34
CA THR A 226 26.03 -2.60 8.91
C THR A 226 25.00 -2.47 10.02
N ASP A 227 23.87 -3.12 9.79
CA ASP A 227 22.73 -3.18 10.69
C ASP A 227 22.78 -4.46 11.53
N SER A 228 22.78 -4.32 12.86
CA SER A 228 22.82 -5.46 13.79
C SER A 228 21.42 -5.88 14.24
N LYS A 229 21.20 -7.19 14.37
CA LYS A 229 19.95 -7.84 14.76
C LYS A 229 20.20 -8.63 16.04
N PRO A 230 20.06 -8.02 17.24
CA PRO A 230 20.50 -8.63 18.50
C PRO A 230 19.75 -9.92 18.87
N TYR A 231 18.59 -10.16 18.25
CA TYR A 231 17.77 -11.37 18.45
C TYR A 231 17.67 -12.26 17.20
N GLY A 232 18.56 -12.04 16.22
CA GLY A 232 18.54 -12.70 14.92
C GLY A 232 17.45 -12.16 13.99
N GLY A 233 17.26 -12.82 12.84
CA GLY A 233 16.14 -12.56 11.94
C GLY A 233 14.82 -12.91 12.61
N ASP A 234 13.85 -12.01 12.53
CA ASP A 234 12.54 -12.14 13.16
C ASP A 234 11.39 -11.93 12.15
N ALA A 235 11.64 -12.18 10.86
CA ALA A 235 10.67 -11.98 9.80
C ALA A 235 9.52 -13.00 9.83
N CYS A 236 8.35 -12.59 9.32
CA CYS A 236 7.16 -13.44 9.19
C CYS A 236 6.51 -13.28 7.81
N GLY A 237 6.20 -14.41 7.15
CA GLY A 237 5.36 -14.49 5.96
C GLY A 237 6.08 -14.79 4.63
N HIS A 238 5.32 -15.29 3.65
CA HIS A 238 5.71 -15.41 2.25
C HIS A 238 4.45 -15.34 1.36
N LEU A 239 4.49 -14.48 0.36
CA LEU A 239 3.72 -14.59 -0.88
C LEU A 239 4.78 -14.64 -1.99
N GLY A 240 4.51 -15.22 -3.20
CA GLY A 240 5.50 -15.47 -4.31
C GLY A 240 5.14 -14.79 -5.66
N THR A 241 5.99 -13.97 -6.35
CA THR A 241 5.84 -13.52 -7.78
C THR A 241 6.67 -14.42 -8.67
N THR A 242 6.15 -14.70 -9.86
CA THR A 242 6.88 -15.45 -10.89
C THR A 242 7.59 -14.47 -11.83
N GLY A 243 8.93 -14.51 -11.89
CA GLY A 243 9.72 -13.91 -12.98
C GLY A 243 10.39 -12.56 -12.74
N GLY A 244 10.45 -12.04 -11.51
CA GLY A 244 11.10 -10.75 -11.21
C GLY A 244 11.33 -10.50 -9.71
N ASP A 245 11.58 -9.26 -9.29
CA ASP A 245 11.57 -8.89 -7.86
C ASP A 245 10.13 -8.76 -7.31
N PRO A 246 9.87 -9.08 -6.03
CA PRO A 246 8.56 -8.86 -5.40
C PRO A 246 8.23 -7.36 -5.33
N TYR A 247 6.94 -7.03 -5.20
CA TYR A 247 6.55 -5.68 -4.77
C TYR A 247 7.12 -5.41 -3.39
N ARG A 248 7.76 -4.25 -3.22
CA ARG A 248 8.34 -3.84 -1.95
C ARG A 248 7.51 -2.72 -1.32
N LEU A 249 7.20 -2.86 -0.03
CA LEU A 249 6.54 -1.88 0.81
C LEU A 249 7.53 -1.40 1.88
N TYR A 250 8.24 -0.33 1.53
CA TYR A 250 9.21 0.36 2.37
C TYR A 250 9.27 1.81 1.93
N ASN A 251 8.82 2.73 2.76
CA ASN A 251 8.69 4.14 2.38
C ASN A 251 10.07 4.75 2.07
N LEU A 252 10.35 5.06 0.80
CA LEU A 252 11.65 5.49 0.33
C LEU A 252 11.57 6.73 -0.55
N ASP A 253 12.57 7.59 -0.39
CA ASP A 253 12.81 8.74 -1.27
C ASP A 253 13.54 8.27 -2.54
N VAL A 254 12.77 7.95 -3.58
CA VAL A 254 13.29 7.40 -4.84
C VAL A 254 13.37 8.51 -5.89
N PHE A 255 14.49 9.23 -5.86
CA PHE A 255 14.79 10.28 -6.81
C PHE A 255 14.68 9.79 -8.27
N GLN A 256 13.90 10.51 -9.09
CA GLN A 256 13.64 10.19 -10.50
C GLN A 256 13.21 8.74 -10.72
N TYR A 257 12.22 8.29 -9.94
CA TYR A 257 11.72 6.92 -10.01
C TYR A 257 11.32 6.51 -11.43
N GLU A 258 11.59 5.25 -11.76
CA GLU A 258 11.14 4.64 -13.01
C GLU A 258 9.70 4.16 -12.90
N VAL A 259 9.04 4.05 -14.06
CA VAL A 259 7.68 3.55 -14.18
C VAL A 259 7.66 2.03 -14.41
N PHE A 260 6.53 1.37 -14.11
CA PHE A 260 6.33 -0.07 -14.32
C PHE A 260 7.34 -0.99 -13.60
N THR A 261 7.74 -0.60 -12.39
CA THR A 261 8.69 -1.33 -11.54
C THR A 261 8.04 -1.74 -10.20
N PRO A 262 8.41 -2.88 -9.59
CA PRO A 262 7.95 -3.29 -8.26
C PRO A 262 8.72 -2.63 -7.11
N MET A 263 9.68 -1.74 -7.41
CA MET A 263 10.43 -0.99 -6.40
C MET A 263 9.49 -0.22 -5.47
N ALA A 264 9.86 -0.13 -4.19
CA ALA A 264 9.13 0.70 -3.26
C ALA A 264 9.28 2.18 -3.63
N LEU A 265 8.27 2.97 -3.29
CA LEU A 265 8.26 4.42 -3.41
C LEU A 265 7.98 5.02 -2.02
N TYR A 266 7.41 6.21 -1.97
CA TYR A 266 7.29 7.04 -0.77
C TYR A 266 6.32 6.51 0.29
N GLY A 267 5.33 5.68 -0.07
CA GLY A 267 4.25 5.28 0.83
C GLY A 267 3.79 3.83 0.66
N SER A 268 3.23 3.25 1.73
CA SER A 268 2.90 1.83 1.80
C SER A 268 1.54 1.58 2.44
N VAL A 269 0.58 1.03 1.70
CA VAL A 269 -0.67 0.50 2.27
C VAL A 269 -0.70 -1.01 2.05
N PRO A 270 -0.47 -1.85 3.09
CA PRO A 270 -0.34 -3.30 2.94
C PRO A 270 -1.71 -3.99 2.84
N LEU A 271 -2.48 -3.59 1.83
CA LEU A 271 -3.83 -4.04 1.56
C LEU A 271 -3.89 -4.62 0.15
N LEU A 272 -4.09 -5.93 0.06
CA LEU A 272 -4.22 -6.64 -1.21
C LEU A 272 -5.64 -7.09 -1.40
N LEU A 273 -6.12 -6.88 -2.61
CA LEU A 273 -7.52 -6.86 -2.88
C LEU A 273 -7.74 -7.80 -4.10
N ALA A 274 -8.66 -8.78 -4.00
CA ALA A 274 -9.04 -9.73 -5.08
C ALA A 274 -10.54 -9.69 -5.45
N HIS A 275 -10.92 -9.85 -6.72
CA HIS A 275 -12.30 -9.71 -7.23
C HIS A 275 -12.55 -10.53 -8.47
N ARG A 276 -13.79 -10.99 -8.57
CA ARG A 276 -14.44 -11.58 -9.73
C ARG A 276 -15.91 -11.16 -9.74
N PRO A 277 -16.69 -11.37 -10.81
CA PRO A 277 -18.03 -10.81 -10.99
C PRO A 277 -19.08 -11.01 -9.87
N ARG A 278 -18.83 -11.85 -8.86
CA ARG A 278 -19.75 -12.13 -7.74
C ARG A 278 -19.08 -12.23 -6.37
N LEU A 279 -17.79 -11.92 -6.28
CA LEU A 279 -17.04 -12.00 -5.03
C LEU A 279 -15.86 -11.02 -5.06
N SER A 280 -15.77 -10.19 -4.03
CA SER A 280 -14.56 -9.43 -3.68
C SER A 280 -14.02 -9.93 -2.35
N LEU A 281 -12.70 -10.00 -2.24
CA LEU A 281 -11.97 -10.32 -1.02
C LEU A 281 -10.88 -9.26 -0.80
N GLY A 282 -10.56 -9.03 0.46
CA GLY A 282 -9.45 -8.17 0.88
C GLY A 282 -8.59 -8.89 1.91
N LEU A 283 -7.29 -8.66 1.83
CA LEU A 283 -6.29 -9.06 2.81
C LEU A 283 -5.58 -7.80 3.28
N PHE A 284 -5.82 -7.42 4.54
CA PHE A 284 -5.09 -6.34 5.18
C PHE A 284 -3.98 -6.92 6.05
N TRP A 285 -2.73 -6.79 5.61
CA TRP A 285 -1.55 -7.24 6.34
C TRP A 285 -1.03 -6.13 7.25
N LEU A 286 -1.56 -6.06 8.47
CA LEU A 286 -1.23 -5.00 9.43
C LEU A 286 0.19 -5.19 10.01
N ASN A 287 1.21 -4.77 9.25
CA ASN A 287 2.61 -4.77 9.61
C ASN A 287 3.29 -3.49 9.11
N ALA A 288 4.06 -2.81 9.97
CA ALA A 288 4.71 -1.54 9.67
C ALA A 288 6.20 -1.66 9.28
N ALA A 289 6.76 -2.87 9.33
CA ALA A 289 8.11 -3.15 8.89
C ALA A 289 8.21 -3.21 7.36
N GLU A 290 9.44 -3.27 6.84
CA GLU A 290 9.71 -3.61 5.44
C GLU A 290 8.98 -4.89 5.05
N THR A 291 8.13 -4.82 4.04
CA THR A 291 7.31 -5.94 3.59
C THR A 291 7.52 -6.20 2.11
N TRP A 292 7.70 -7.46 1.74
CA TRP A 292 7.77 -7.90 0.34
C TRP A 292 6.53 -8.71 0.01
N VAL A 293 5.86 -8.37 -1.08
CA VAL A 293 4.63 -9.01 -1.55
C VAL A 293 4.86 -9.53 -2.94
N ASP A 294 4.69 -10.81 -3.07
CA ASP A 294 5.11 -11.51 -4.25
C ASP A 294 3.80 -12.22 -4.75
N ILE A 295 3.43 -12.05 -6.02
CA ILE A 295 2.12 -12.42 -6.59
C ILE A 295 2.26 -13.43 -7.73
N GLY A 296 1.75 -14.64 -7.53
CA GLY A 296 1.80 -15.73 -8.51
C GLY A 296 0.39 -15.99 -9.02
N SER A 297 0.23 -16.09 -10.34
CA SER A 297 -1.08 -16.37 -10.93
C SER A 297 -1.18 -17.81 -11.41
N ASN A 298 -2.25 -18.48 -11.00
CA ASN A 298 -3.03 -19.34 -11.89
C ASN A 298 -4.39 -18.63 -12.05
N THR A 299 -4.45 -17.76 -13.06
CA THR A 299 -5.56 -16.88 -13.49
C THR A 299 -6.10 -15.87 -12.46
N ALA A 300 -6.45 -14.67 -12.97
CA ALA A 300 -6.42 -13.37 -12.28
C ALA A 300 -7.75 -12.87 -11.65
N GLY A 301 -7.69 -11.88 -10.74
CA GLY A 301 -8.80 -10.95 -10.42
C GLY A 301 -8.76 -10.19 -9.07
N LYS A 302 -9.32 -8.95 -8.99
CA LYS A 302 -8.97 -7.75 -8.14
C LYS A 302 -10.05 -6.98 -7.26
N VAL A 303 -9.93 -6.94 -5.93
CA VAL A 303 -10.12 -5.81 -4.97
C VAL A 303 -11.34 -5.47 -4.01
N ARG A 304 -11.15 -5.36 -2.63
CA ARG A 304 -11.49 -4.19 -1.69
C ARG A 304 -11.13 -4.23 -0.13
N GLN A 305 -10.77 -3.08 0.53
CA GLN A 305 -11.21 -2.51 1.87
C GLN A 305 -10.19 -1.84 2.88
N GLY A 306 -10.48 -0.59 3.36
CA GLY A 306 -9.86 0.12 4.52
C GLY A 306 -10.61 1.44 4.89
N GLY A 307 -10.43 2.02 6.10
CA GLY A 307 -11.27 3.10 6.72
C GLY A 307 -11.42 4.44 5.95
N THR A 308 -12.19 5.41 6.48
CA THR A 308 -12.76 6.48 5.64
C THR A 308 -12.06 7.84 5.65
N GLN A 309 -12.26 8.57 4.56
CA GLN A 309 -11.50 9.77 4.21
C GLN A 309 -11.95 10.98 5.03
N ALA A 310 -11.01 11.77 5.55
CA ALA A 310 -11.33 13.05 6.16
C ALA A 310 -11.94 14.01 5.13
N LEU A 311 -13.04 14.70 5.49
CA LEU A 311 -13.72 15.63 4.60
C LEU A 311 -12.82 16.85 4.30
N PRO A 312 -12.33 17.05 3.07
CA PRO A 312 -11.47 18.18 2.74
C PRO A 312 -12.17 19.54 2.93
N PRO A 313 -11.46 20.62 3.28
CA PRO A 313 -11.97 21.97 3.06
C PRO A 313 -12.19 22.23 1.57
N LEU A 314 -13.23 22.96 1.17
CA LEU A 314 -13.59 23.09 -0.26
C LEU A 314 -12.46 23.65 -1.13
N PHE A 315 -11.68 24.62 -0.61
CA PHE A 315 -10.58 25.24 -1.35
C PHE A 315 -9.50 24.24 -1.76
N SER A 316 -9.32 23.14 -0.99
CA SER A 316 -8.29 22.14 -1.30
C SER A 316 -8.68 21.20 -2.44
N LEU A 317 -9.90 21.34 -2.96
CA LEU A 317 -10.34 20.71 -4.20
C LEU A 317 -10.21 21.66 -5.39
N GLY A 318 -9.81 22.91 -5.18
CA GLY A 318 -9.51 23.87 -6.25
C GLY A 318 -8.22 23.54 -7.00
N TYR A 319 -7.72 24.52 -7.74
CA TYR A 319 -6.40 24.41 -8.37
C TYR A 319 -5.31 24.98 -7.46
N HIS A 320 -4.20 24.26 -7.39
CA HIS A 320 -3.01 24.58 -6.59
C HIS A 320 -1.83 24.89 -7.51
N GLN A 321 -1.20 26.05 -7.34
CA GLN A 321 -0.01 26.45 -8.08
C GLN A 321 1.22 26.41 -7.16
N SER A 322 2.26 25.69 -7.59
CA SER A 322 3.50 25.48 -6.87
C SER A 322 4.72 25.44 -7.81
N ARG A 323 5.91 25.62 -7.25
CA ARG A 323 7.22 25.24 -7.80
C ARG A 323 8.29 25.30 -6.70
N TRP A 324 9.42 24.64 -6.92
CA TRP A 324 10.67 24.91 -6.21
C TRP A 324 11.45 26.00 -6.96
N ASN A 325 11.54 27.25 -6.51
CA ASN A 325 10.75 27.92 -5.49
C ASN A 325 10.09 29.16 -6.12
N TYR A 326 9.05 29.70 -5.47
CA TYR A 326 8.79 31.14 -5.57
C TYR A 326 9.82 31.89 -4.75
N GLN A 327 10.41 32.92 -5.34
CA GLN A 327 11.65 33.50 -4.86
C GLN A 327 11.48 34.34 -3.59
N ASP A 328 10.43 35.15 -3.54
CA ASP A 328 10.14 36.12 -2.47
C ASP A 328 8.65 36.52 -2.50
N GLU A 329 8.24 37.43 -1.60
CA GLU A 329 6.87 37.97 -1.56
C GLU A 329 6.43 38.64 -2.87
N ALA A 330 7.35 39.28 -3.59
CA ALA A 330 7.04 39.99 -4.82
C ALA A 330 6.76 39.02 -5.97
N ASP A 331 7.50 37.91 -6.06
CA ASP A 331 7.25 36.82 -6.99
C ASP A 331 5.89 36.16 -6.70
N VAL A 332 5.57 35.90 -5.43
CA VAL A 332 4.24 35.39 -5.04
C VAL A 332 3.13 36.33 -5.50
N GLU A 333 3.27 37.64 -5.28
CA GLU A 333 2.29 38.63 -5.73
C GLU A 333 2.21 38.73 -7.26
N ALA A 334 3.34 38.61 -7.97
CA ALA A 334 3.36 38.62 -9.44
C ALA A 334 2.63 37.40 -10.02
N VAL A 335 2.82 36.22 -9.44
CA VAL A 335 2.14 34.98 -9.84
C VAL A 335 0.64 35.09 -9.58
N GLU A 336 0.27 35.54 -8.37
CA GLU A 336 -1.10 35.79 -7.95
C GLU A 336 -1.83 36.71 -8.95
N ARG A 337 -1.21 37.85 -9.27
CA ARG A 337 -1.73 38.80 -10.25
C ARG A 337 -1.80 38.21 -11.66
N GLY A 338 -0.82 37.38 -12.04
CA GLY A 338 -0.83 36.67 -13.33
C GLY A 338 -2.07 35.80 -13.52
N PHE A 339 -2.55 35.11 -12.48
CA PHE A 339 -3.83 34.38 -12.54
C PHE A 339 -5.04 35.30 -12.72
N GLU A 340 -5.05 36.47 -12.07
CA GLU A 340 -6.13 37.46 -12.25
C GLU A 340 -6.14 38.05 -13.68
N GLU A 341 -4.98 38.51 -14.15
CA GLU A 341 -4.80 39.15 -15.47
C GLU A 341 -5.19 38.23 -16.63
N HIS A 342 -4.99 36.91 -16.48
CA HIS A 342 -5.28 35.91 -17.51
C HIS A 342 -6.60 35.17 -17.32
N GLU A 343 -7.42 35.60 -16.34
CA GLU A 343 -8.74 35.03 -16.03
C GLU A 343 -8.67 33.51 -15.73
N LEU A 344 -7.67 33.11 -14.94
CA LEU A 344 -7.44 31.72 -14.54
C LEU A 344 -7.83 31.54 -13.06
N PRO A 345 -8.69 30.56 -12.74
CA PRO A 345 -9.11 30.34 -11.35
C PRO A 345 -7.99 29.65 -10.55
N LEU A 346 -7.74 30.15 -9.34
CA LEU A 346 -6.69 29.68 -8.41
C LEU A 346 -7.20 29.74 -6.97
N ASP A 347 -6.98 28.67 -6.19
CA ASP A 347 -7.29 28.63 -4.77
C ASP A 347 -6.04 28.79 -3.89
N VAL A 348 -4.91 28.17 -4.28
CA VAL A 348 -3.76 28.00 -3.37
C VAL A 348 -2.41 28.24 -4.06
N LEU A 349 -1.56 29.07 -3.44
CA LEU A 349 -0.13 29.20 -3.76
C LEU A 349 0.73 28.44 -2.74
N TRP A 350 1.87 27.94 -3.18
CA TRP A 350 2.74 27.08 -2.37
C TRP A 350 4.12 27.66 -2.22
N LEU A 351 4.68 27.53 -1.02
CA LEU A 351 6.05 27.87 -0.68
C LEU A 351 6.82 26.59 -0.31
N ASP A 352 7.76 26.24 -1.17
CA ASP A 352 8.70 25.14 -0.99
C ASP A 352 9.91 25.61 -0.14
N ILE A 353 10.93 24.79 0.07
CA ILE A 353 11.92 24.90 1.16
C ILE A 353 12.71 26.22 1.18
N GLU A 354 12.84 26.94 0.06
CA GLU A 354 13.58 28.22 0.03
C GLU A 354 12.88 29.39 0.73
N HIS A 355 11.65 29.21 1.24
CA HIS A 355 10.95 30.23 2.03
C HIS A 355 11.47 30.35 3.47
N ALA A 356 12.06 29.28 4.00
CA ALA A 356 12.53 29.20 5.37
C ALA A 356 13.96 29.74 5.51
N ASP A 357 14.33 30.26 6.69
CA ASP A 357 15.69 30.75 6.96
C ASP A 357 16.67 29.57 7.03
N GLY A 358 17.40 29.34 5.93
CA GLY A 358 18.39 28.28 5.85
C GLY A 358 17.81 26.89 6.11
N LYS A 359 16.55 26.67 5.69
CA LYS A 359 15.79 25.41 5.89
C LYS A 359 15.56 25.07 7.36
N ARG A 360 15.48 26.10 8.22
CA ARG A 360 14.92 25.98 9.57
C ARG A 360 13.41 26.12 9.48
N TYR A 361 12.67 25.02 9.57
CA TYR A 361 11.21 25.06 9.52
C TYR A 361 10.60 25.92 10.65
N PHE A 362 9.35 26.36 10.50
CA PHE A 362 8.72 27.35 11.40
C PHE A 362 9.40 28.73 11.42
N THR A 363 10.22 29.04 10.41
CA THR A 363 10.86 30.36 10.22
C THR A 363 10.63 30.86 8.81
N TRP A 364 10.99 32.11 8.54
CA TRP A 364 10.91 32.76 7.25
C TRP A 364 12.26 33.37 6.93
N ASP A 365 12.73 33.25 5.68
CA ASP A 365 13.91 33.95 5.21
C ASP A 365 13.67 35.46 5.33
N PRO A 366 14.44 36.20 6.14
CA PRO A 366 14.15 37.59 6.45
C PRO A 366 14.39 38.55 5.28
N ALA A 367 15.13 38.13 4.24
CA ALA A 367 15.35 38.93 3.05
C ALA A 367 14.25 38.71 2.01
N LYS A 368 13.80 37.45 1.84
CA LYS A 368 12.79 37.06 0.83
C LYS A 368 11.36 37.22 1.33
N PHE A 369 11.11 36.93 2.60
CA PHE A 369 9.80 36.95 3.25
C PHE A 369 9.82 37.76 4.55
N PRO A 370 10.09 39.08 4.49
CA PRO A 370 10.17 39.95 5.68
C PRO A 370 8.82 40.25 6.34
N ASN A 371 7.70 40.09 5.63
CA ASN A 371 6.33 40.34 6.11
C ASN A 371 5.35 39.24 5.65
N PRO A 372 5.57 37.97 6.08
CA PRO A 372 4.77 36.83 5.64
C PRO A 372 3.29 36.99 6.01
N ARG A 373 3.00 37.60 7.17
CA ARG A 373 1.63 37.90 7.60
C ARG A 373 0.91 38.82 6.62
N GLY A 374 1.56 39.92 6.21
CA GLY A 374 0.99 40.85 5.24
C GLY A 374 0.75 40.19 3.88
N MET A 375 1.66 39.35 3.41
CA MET A 375 1.48 38.54 2.20
C MET A 375 0.25 37.63 2.31
N LEU A 376 0.10 36.91 3.42
CA LEU A 376 -1.04 36.02 3.66
C LEU A 376 -2.36 36.77 3.77
N GLU A 377 -2.38 37.95 4.39
CA GLU A 377 -3.56 38.81 4.49
C GLU A 377 -4.00 39.34 3.10
N ARG A 378 -3.04 39.69 2.22
CA ARG A 378 -3.31 40.07 0.82
C ARG A 378 -3.92 38.91 0.02
N LEU A 379 -3.43 37.68 0.20
CA LEU A 379 -4.02 36.49 -0.42
C LEU A 379 -5.41 36.20 0.13
N ALA A 380 -5.58 36.31 1.45
CA ALA A 380 -6.86 36.08 2.12
C ALA A 380 -7.94 37.07 1.66
N ALA A 381 -7.60 38.34 1.44
CA ALA A 381 -8.50 39.37 0.91
C ALA A 381 -9.05 39.01 -0.48
N ARG A 382 -8.26 38.27 -1.27
CA ARG A 382 -8.66 37.72 -2.58
C ARG A 382 -9.25 36.30 -2.49
N LYS A 383 -9.57 35.85 -1.28
CA LYS A 383 -10.12 34.51 -0.98
C LYS A 383 -9.19 33.35 -1.35
N ARG A 384 -7.89 33.61 -1.52
CA ARG A 384 -6.85 32.61 -1.78
C ARG A 384 -6.19 32.15 -0.48
N ARG A 385 -5.50 31.01 -0.54
CA ARG A 385 -4.78 30.39 0.58
C ARG A 385 -3.32 30.17 0.21
N MET A 386 -2.52 29.87 1.22
CA MET A 386 -1.13 29.48 1.03
C MET A 386 -0.86 28.14 1.71
N VAL A 387 0.10 27.40 1.17
CA VAL A 387 0.69 26.21 1.81
C VAL A 387 2.19 26.42 1.94
N SER A 388 2.76 26.19 3.12
CA SER A 388 4.22 26.17 3.33
C SER A 388 4.69 24.76 3.69
N ILE A 389 5.85 24.36 3.16
CA ILE A 389 6.50 23.10 3.51
C ILE A 389 7.06 23.11 4.95
N VAL A 390 6.93 21.99 5.67
CA VAL A 390 7.48 21.75 7.01
C VAL A 390 7.86 20.27 7.10
N ASP A 391 9.15 19.96 7.04
CA ASP A 391 9.65 18.58 6.99
C ASP A 391 10.13 18.08 8.35
N PRO A 392 10.18 16.74 8.58
CA PRO A 392 10.52 16.16 9.87
C PRO A 392 12.03 15.95 10.05
N HIS A 393 12.85 16.86 9.55
CA HIS A 393 14.28 16.91 9.80
C HIS A 393 14.65 18.31 10.29
N ILE A 394 15.31 18.38 11.44
CA ILE A 394 15.54 19.63 12.16
C ILE A 394 17.02 19.95 12.12
N LYS A 395 17.37 21.08 11.50
CA LYS A 395 18.75 21.56 11.43
C LYS A 395 19.42 21.53 12.80
N VAL A 396 20.58 20.89 12.90
CA VAL A 396 21.40 20.90 14.11
C VAL A 396 22.10 22.26 14.21
N ASP A 397 21.54 23.14 15.04
CA ASP A 397 22.01 24.52 15.21
C ASP A 397 21.63 25.02 16.61
N GLY A 398 22.64 25.39 17.42
CA GLY A 398 22.44 25.89 18.78
C GLY A 398 21.70 27.23 18.85
N GLY A 399 21.61 27.98 17.74
CA GLY A 399 20.81 29.21 17.65
C GLY A 399 19.34 28.97 17.27
N TYR A 400 18.95 27.74 16.92
CA TYR A 400 17.62 27.43 16.44
C TYR A 400 16.73 26.87 17.55
N ARG A 401 15.72 27.65 17.96
CA ARG A 401 14.80 27.34 19.09
C ARG A 401 14.27 25.91 19.03
N VAL A 402 13.70 25.51 17.88
CA VAL A 402 13.11 24.18 17.68
C VAL A 402 14.14 23.07 17.96
N HIS A 403 15.37 23.20 17.45
CA HIS A 403 16.42 22.22 17.74
C HIS A 403 16.74 22.16 19.23
N THR A 404 16.96 23.31 19.85
CA THR A 404 17.34 23.38 21.27
C THR A 404 16.25 22.83 22.19
N GLU A 405 14.97 23.06 21.88
CA GLU A 405 13.85 22.52 22.66
C GLU A 405 13.71 21.01 22.50
N LEU A 406 13.75 20.50 21.27
CA LEU A 406 13.65 19.06 21.00
C LEU A 406 14.79 18.28 21.66
N ARG A 407 16.01 18.82 21.59
CA ARG A 407 17.18 18.23 22.25
C ARG A 407 17.04 18.25 23.77
N ALA A 408 16.60 19.37 24.34
CA ALA A 408 16.43 19.50 25.79
C ALA A 408 15.33 18.59 26.37
N ARG A 409 14.34 18.24 25.56
CA ARG A 409 13.22 17.35 25.95
C ARG A 409 13.43 15.89 25.55
N ASP A 410 14.57 15.54 24.98
CA ASP A 410 14.88 14.17 24.56
C ASP A 410 13.90 13.61 23.50
N LEU A 411 13.45 14.47 22.57
CA LEU A 411 12.40 14.13 21.59
C LEU A 411 12.94 13.70 20.21
N TYR A 412 14.26 13.48 20.07
CA TYR A 412 14.85 12.96 18.85
C TYR A 412 14.91 11.43 18.84
N VAL A 413 14.80 10.85 17.63
CA VAL A 413 15.18 9.46 17.37
C VAL A 413 16.62 9.25 17.82
N LYS A 414 16.91 8.07 18.38
CA LYS A 414 18.24 7.76 18.90
C LYS A 414 19.00 6.79 18.01
N THR A 415 20.32 6.83 18.05
CA THR A 415 21.15 5.74 17.53
C THR A 415 21.04 4.52 18.45
N LYS A 416 21.55 3.36 18.02
CA LYS A 416 21.62 2.16 18.89
C LYS A 416 22.37 2.38 20.20
N ASP A 417 23.29 3.34 20.22
CA ASP A 417 24.13 3.69 21.38
C ASP A 417 23.47 4.74 22.30
N GLY A 418 22.26 5.20 21.96
CA GLY A 418 21.48 6.15 22.77
C GLY A 418 21.76 7.63 22.49
N ASN A 419 22.61 7.98 21.52
CA ASN A 419 22.83 9.36 21.11
C ASN A 419 21.69 9.85 20.21
N ASP A 420 21.49 11.17 20.09
CA ASP A 420 20.60 11.73 19.06
C ASP A 420 21.02 11.24 17.68
N TYR A 421 20.07 10.75 16.88
CA TYR A 421 20.33 10.39 15.50
C TYR A 421 20.51 11.66 14.67
N GLU A 422 21.70 11.81 14.11
CA GLU A 422 22.04 12.89 13.20
C GLU A 422 22.37 12.32 11.80
N GLY A 423 21.82 12.95 10.76
CA GLY A 423 22.08 12.63 9.36
C GLY A 423 22.18 13.90 8.52
N TRP A 424 22.31 13.75 7.21
CA TRP A 424 22.29 14.86 6.26
C TRP A 424 20.95 14.95 5.52
N CYS A 425 20.39 16.15 5.44
CA CYS A 425 19.24 16.48 4.59
C CYS A 425 19.38 17.93 4.08
N TRP A 426 18.27 18.59 3.69
CA TRP A 426 18.30 19.94 3.11
C TRP A 426 19.09 21.00 3.91
N PRO A 427 18.97 21.09 5.24
CA PRO A 427 19.73 22.09 6.00
C PRO A 427 21.17 21.65 6.32
N GLY A 428 21.65 20.54 5.75
CA GLY A 428 22.90 19.89 6.12
C GLY A 428 22.70 18.92 7.30
N SER A 429 23.56 19.00 8.31
CA SER A 429 23.39 18.21 9.54
C SER A 429 22.02 18.46 10.17
N SER A 430 21.28 17.36 10.37
CA SER A 430 19.88 17.34 10.79
C SER A 430 19.63 16.23 11.80
N ALA A 431 18.84 16.53 12.83
CA ALA A 431 18.30 15.55 13.75
C ALA A 431 16.82 15.28 13.46
N TYR A 432 16.34 14.08 13.75
CA TYR A 432 15.02 13.59 13.31
C TYR A 432 14.10 13.41 14.52
N PRO A 433 13.01 14.19 14.67
CA PRO A 433 12.11 14.06 15.81
C PRO A 433 11.42 12.70 15.83
N ASP A 434 11.26 12.10 17.00
CA ASP A 434 10.62 10.79 17.11
C ASP A 434 9.10 10.91 17.15
N PHE A 435 8.48 10.96 15.97
CA PHE A 435 7.01 11.06 15.85
C PHE A 435 6.24 9.85 16.38
N THR A 436 6.91 8.74 16.70
CA THR A 436 6.28 7.60 17.37
C THR A 436 5.99 7.92 18.85
N ASN A 437 6.75 8.84 19.45
CA ASN A 437 6.51 9.37 20.78
C ASN A 437 5.26 10.28 20.79
N PRO A 438 4.21 9.99 21.58
CA PRO A 438 3.05 10.87 21.70
C PRO A 438 3.41 12.27 22.23
N GLU A 439 4.42 12.41 23.08
CA GLU A 439 4.87 13.72 23.57
C GLU A 439 5.49 14.56 22.44
N MET A 440 6.26 13.93 21.55
CA MET A 440 6.79 14.62 20.38
C MET A 440 5.68 15.11 19.46
N ARG A 441 4.65 14.29 19.22
CA ARG A 441 3.48 14.70 18.41
C ARG A 441 2.72 15.85 19.05
N GLU A 442 2.57 15.82 20.37
CA GLU A 442 1.95 16.89 21.14
C GLU A 442 2.74 18.20 21.02
N TRP A 443 4.07 18.14 21.20
CA TRP A 443 4.96 19.28 21.01
C TRP A 443 4.88 19.83 19.58
N TRP A 444 4.92 18.95 18.57
CA TRP A 444 4.81 19.32 17.16
C TRP A 444 3.51 20.04 16.85
N ALA A 445 2.38 19.51 17.32
CA ALA A 445 1.08 20.10 17.09
C ALA A 445 0.99 21.52 17.71
N ASN A 446 1.61 21.73 18.87
CA ASN A 446 1.64 23.02 19.56
C ASN A 446 2.51 24.07 18.83
N MET A 447 3.53 23.64 18.06
CA MET A 447 4.33 24.55 17.24
C MET A 447 3.54 25.25 16.13
N PHE A 448 2.35 24.75 15.75
CA PHE A 448 1.49 25.39 14.74
C PHE A 448 0.59 26.51 15.30
N ALA A 449 0.61 26.76 16.61
CA ALA A 449 -0.10 27.90 17.19
C ALA A 449 0.44 29.21 16.60
N PHE A 450 -0.43 30.21 16.41
CA PHE A 450 -0.06 31.46 15.69
C PHE A 450 1.03 32.28 16.39
N ASP A 451 1.17 32.12 17.71
CA ASP A 451 2.22 32.71 18.53
C ASP A 451 3.53 31.90 18.52
N GLN A 452 3.47 30.62 18.12
CA GLN A 452 4.65 29.75 18.00
C GLN A 452 5.22 29.77 16.58
N TYR A 453 4.36 29.71 15.56
CA TYR A 453 4.71 29.87 14.16
C TYR A 453 4.44 31.32 13.73
N GLU A 454 5.32 32.22 14.17
CA GLU A 454 5.20 33.65 13.88
C GLU A 454 5.10 33.92 12.37
N GLY A 455 4.25 34.88 12.00
CA GLY A 455 3.96 35.20 10.60
C GLY A 455 2.86 34.33 9.95
N SER A 456 2.49 33.19 10.55
CA SER A 456 1.38 32.37 10.06
C SER A 456 0.00 32.98 10.34
N THR A 457 -1.01 32.55 9.58
CA THR A 457 -2.42 32.98 9.72
C THR A 457 -3.38 31.80 9.48
N GLU A 458 -4.68 32.00 9.72
CA GLU A 458 -5.71 30.97 9.46
C GLU A 458 -5.74 30.47 8.00
N THR A 459 -5.19 31.23 7.05
CA THR A 459 -5.17 30.90 5.62
C THR A 459 -3.86 30.23 5.15
N LEU A 460 -2.90 30.00 6.06
CA LEU A 460 -1.69 29.23 5.80
C LEU A 460 -1.87 27.76 6.20
N PHE A 461 -1.73 26.83 5.27
CA PHE A 461 -1.78 25.38 5.50
C PHE A 461 -0.39 24.77 5.31
N THR A 462 -0.27 23.44 5.42
CA THR A 462 1.05 22.80 5.52
C THR A 462 1.24 21.66 4.53
N TRP A 463 2.49 21.49 4.10
CA TRP A 463 2.96 20.36 3.32
C TRP A 463 4.06 19.67 4.12
N ASN A 464 3.90 18.37 4.40
CA ASN A 464 4.95 17.53 4.96
C ASN A 464 5.60 16.74 3.83
N ASP A 465 6.84 17.10 3.50
CA ASP A 465 7.67 16.33 2.59
C ASP A 465 8.75 15.58 3.38
N MET A 466 9.56 14.77 2.67
CA MET A 466 10.75 14.11 3.22
C MET A 466 10.47 13.23 4.45
N ASN A 467 9.24 12.77 4.62
CA ASN A 467 8.73 12.15 5.84
C ASN A 467 8.71 10.63 5.82
N GLU A 468 9.48 10.00 4.93
CA GLU A 468 9.72 8.56 4.89
C GLU A 468 10.27 7.99 6.21
N PRO A 469 11.34 8.54 6.86
CA PRO A 469 12.06 9.81 6.64
C PRO A 469 13.19 9.75 5.61
N SER A 470 13.36 10.82 4.82
CA SER A 470 14.49 10.96 3.91
C SER A 470 15.76 11.39 4.64
N VAL A 471 16.83 10.63 4.46
CA VAL A 471 18.16 10.87 5.03
C VAL A 471 19.20 10.68 3.94
N PHE A 472 19.76 11.77 3.40
CA PHE A 472 20.66 11.73 2.23
C PHE A 472 21.92 10.92 2.46
N SER A 473 22.42 10.92 3.70
CA SER A 473 23.58 10.12 4.11
C SER A 473 23.23 8.70 4.54
N GLY A 474 21.94 8.37 4.63
CA GLY A 474 21.44 7.10 5.13
C GLY A 474 21.41 6.00 4.06
N PRO A 475 21.39 4.72 4.46
CA PRO A 475 21.19 3.61 3.55
C PRO A 475 19.84 3.75 2.86
N GLU A 476 19.81 3.55 1.54
CA GLU A 476 18.58 3.68 0.73
C GLU A 476 17.91 5.06 0.87
N VAL A 477 18.68 6.09 1.24
CA VAL A 477 18.17 7.45 1.50
C VAL A 477 17.19 7.49 2.68
N THR A 478 17.34 6.61 3.68
CA THR A 478 16.50 6.62 4.88
C THR A 478 17.29 6.28 6.16
N MET A 479 16.60 6.32 7.30
CA MET A 479 17.15 6.09 8.63
C MET A 479 17.76 4.68 8.78
N HIS A 480 18.80 4.56 9.62
CA HIS A 480 19.35 3.27 10.02
C HIS A 480 18.28 2.39 10.67
N LYS A 481 18.26 1.10 10.31
CA LYS A 481 17.27 0.12 10.80
C LYS A 481 17.38 -0.13 12.30
N ASP A 482 18.59 -0.02 12.87
CA ASP A 482 18.89 -0.19 14.29
C ASP A 482 18.73 1.09 15.13
N ALA A 483 18.30 2.21 14.52
CA ALA A 483 17.92 3.41 15.25
C ALA A 483 16.75 3.12 16.21
N ARG A 484 16.76 3.77 17.37
CA ARG A 484 15.86 3.52 18.49
C ARG A 484 14.81 4.61 18.59
N HIS A 485 13.57 4.17 18.77
CA HIS A 485 12.38 4.98 18.94
C HIS A 485 11.78 4.77 20.34
N PHE A 486 10.74 5.56 20.63
CA PHE A 486 9.92 5.49 21.82
C PHE A 486 9.49 4.04 22.12
N GLY A 487 9.62 3.64 23.39
CA GLY A 487 9.36 2.27 23.83
C GLY A 487 10.50 1.28 23.54
N GLY A 488 11.65 1.74 23.02
CA GLY A 488 12.81 0.91 22.74
C GLY A 488 12.75 0.15 21.41
N TRP A 489 11.73 0.42 20.59
CA TRP A 489 11.55 -0.19 19.28
C TRP A 489 12.61 0.28 18.29
N GLU A 490 13.00 -0.61 17.39
CA GLU A 490 13.90 -0.32 16.29
C GLU A 490 13.15 0.31 15.12
N HIS A 491 13.84 1.15 14.36
CA HIS A 491 13.28 1.76 13.17
C HIS A 491 12.73 0.72 12.18
N ARG A 492 13.40 -0.46 12.07
CA ARG A 492 12.93 -1.57 11.21
C ARG A 492 11.50 -2.03 11.50
N GLU A 493 11.01 -1.86 12.73
CA GLU A 493 9.72 -2.40 13.19
C GLU A 493 8.55 -1.46 12.84
N LEU A 494 8.84 -0.18 12.63
CA LEU A 494 7.85 0.90 12.53
C LEU A 494 8.06 1.87 11.36
N HIS A 495 9.09 1.66 10.54
CA HIS A 495 9.50 2.55 9.46
C HIS A 495 8.31 3.08 8.64
N ASN A 496 7.43 2.21 8.15
CA ASN A 496 6.34 2.62 7.27
C ASN A 496 5.26 3.49 7.94
N ILE A 497 5.20 3.56 9.28
CA ILE A 497 4.25 4.42 10.01
C ILE A 497 4.86 5.75 10.48
N TYR A 498 6.17 5.99 10.26
CA TYR A 498 6.79 7.25 10.65
C TYR A 498 6.12 8.45 9.96
N GLY A 499 5.97 8.41 8.63
CA GLY A 499 5.31 9.46 7.84
C GLY A 499 3.84 9.68 8.21
N LEU A 500 3.11 8.61 8.55
CA LEU A 500 1.73 8.69 9.08
C LEU A 500 1.67 9.56 10.34
N TYR A 501 2.63 9.43 11.25
CA TYR A 501 2.64 10.21 12.49
C TYR A 501 3.03 11.67 12.29
N VAL A 502 3.92 11.97 11.33
CA VAL A 502 4.20 13.35 10.92
C VAL A 502 2.92 14.00 10.40
N HIS A 503 2.22 13.31 9.49
CA HIS A 503 0.97 13.77 8.90
C HIS A 503 -0.12 14.00 9.96
N LYS A 504 -0.28 13.05 10.89
CA LYS A 504 -1.19 13.12 12.04
C LYS A 504 -0.90 14.34 12.90
N ALA A 505 0.34 14.51 13.36
CA ALA A 505 0.72 15.58 14.28
C ALA A 505 0.54 16.97 13.66
N THR A 506 0.89 17.13 12.37
CA THR A 506 0.67 18.38 11.64
C THR A 506 -0.83 18.69 11.50
N ALA A 507 -1.64 17.71 11.10
CA ALA A 507 -3.09 17.89 10.96
C ALA A 507 -3.73 18.29 12.30
N GLU A 508 -3.32 17.66 13.40
CA GLU A 508 -3.73 18.03 14.76
C GLU A 508 -3.31 19.47 15.10
N GLY A 509 -2.10 19.89 14.76
CA GLY A 509 -1.63 21.27 14.98
C GLY A 509 -2.51 22.31 14.26
N LEU A 510 -2.86 22.05 12.99
CA LEU A 510 -3.74 22.95 12.23
C LEU A 510 -5.18 23.00 12.77
N ILE A 511 -5.69 21.90 13.33
CA ILE A 511 -6.98 21.87 14.03
C ILE A 511 -6.89 22.73 15.30
N ARG A 512 -5.86 22.48 16.13
CA ARG A 512 -5.69 23.11 17.45
C ARG A 512 -5.50 24.62 17.37
N ARG A 513 -4.68 25.13 16.45
CA ARG A 513 -4.47 26.58 16.29
C ARG A 513 -5.76 27.35 15.97
N SER A 514 -6.77 26.67 15.44
CA SER A 514 -8.10 27.25 15.18
C SER A 514 -9.11 27.06 16.31
N GLY A 515 -8.70 26.46 17.43
CA GLY A 515 -9.60 26.05 18.52
C GLY A 515 -10.56 24.92 18.12
N GLY A 516 -10.18 24.08 17.14
CA GLY A 516 -11.03 23.01 16.61
C GLY A 516 -12.12 23.45 15.64
N ARG A 517 -12.12 24.73 15.22
CA ARG A 517 -13.15 25.30 14.33
C ARG A 517 -12.93 24.97 12.85
N LEU A 518 -11.67 24.88 12.41
CA LEU A 518 -11.32 24.70 11.00
C LEU A 518 -10.81 23.29 10.73
N ARG A 519 -11.16 22.75 9.55
CA ARG A 519 -10.59 21.49 9.06
C ARG A 519 -9.16 21.71 8.58
N PRO A 520 -8.24 20.75 8.82
CA PRO A 520 -6.87 20.86 8.35
C PRO A 520 -6.81 20.63 6.83
N PHE A 521 -5.76 21.15 6.22
CA PHE A 521 -5.26 20.67 4.93
C PHE A 521 -3.77 20.43 5.09
N VAL A 522 -3.37 19.16 4.96
CA VAL A 522 -1.97 18.74 5.01
C VAL A 522 -1.72 17.79 3.86
N LEU A 523 -0.75 18.13 3.00
CA LEU A 523 -0.24 17.21 1.98
C LEU A 523 0.94 16.42 2.57
N SER A 524 0.99 15.10 2.41
CA SER A 524 2.06 14.22 2.91
C SER A 524 2.66 13.36 1.81
N ARG A 525 4.00 13.20 1.77
CA ARG A 525 4.66 12.33 0.78
C ARG A 525 4.57 10.88 1.19
N ALA A 526 5.09 10.57 2.37
CA ALA A 526 5.00 9.26 2.97
C ALA A 526 3.64 9.04 3.64
N PHE A 527 3.15 7.81 3.57
CA PHE A 527 1.85 7.43 4.11
C PHE A 527 1.80 5.96 4.49
N PHE A 528 0.81 5.63 5.32
CA PHE A 528 0.44 4.27 5.68
C PHE A 528 -1.08 4.10 5.66
N ALA A 529 -1.56 2.87 5.91
CA ALA A 529 -2.96 2.65 6.23
C ALA A 529 -3.40 3.57 7.38
N GLY A 530 -4.41 4.41 7.14
CA GLY A 530 -4.89 5.42 8.10
C GLY A 530 -4.55 6.87 7.74
N SER A 531 -3.64 7.12 6.80
CA SER A 531 -3.26 8.48 6.38
C SER A 531 -4.42 9.28 5.78
N GLN A 532 -5.45 8.62 5.24
CA GLN A 532 -6.67 9.26 4.71
C GLN A 532 -7.37 10.15 5.74
N ARG A 533 -7.11 9.95 7.03
CA ARG A 533 -7.72 10.71 8.13
C ARG A 533 -7.11 12.10 8.31
N TYR A 534 -5.94 12.37 7.73
CA TYR A 534 -5.14 13.55 8.07
C TYR A 534 -4.94 14.52 6.91
N GLY A 535 -5.22 14.11 5.68
CA GLY A 535 -5.19 15.02 4.54
C GLY A 535 -4.98 14.32 3.20
N ALA A 536 -4.26 14.99 2.31
CA ALA A 536 -3.95 14.53 0.96
C ALA A 536 -2.56 13.87 0.90
N VAL A 537 -2.34 13.08 -0.15
CA VAL A 537 -1.02 12.55 -0.54
C VAL A 537 -0.82 12.75 -2.04
N TRP A 538 0.42 12.69 -2.53
CA TRP A 538 0.74 12.73 -3.96
C TRP A 538 1.79 11.66 -4.32
N THR A 539 1.98 11.40 -5.61
CA THR A 539 2.86 10.33 -6.10
C THR A 539 4.36 10.63 -6.02
N GLY A 540 4.76 11.72 -5.35
CA GLY A 540 6.15 12.17 -5.29
C GLY A 540 6.68 12.72 -6.62
N ASP A 541 7.99 12.62 -6.78
CA ASP A 541 8.77 13.38 -7.76
C ASP A 541 8.75 12.72 -9.15
N ASN A 542 7.65 12.93 -9.89
CA ASN A 542 7.46 12.39 -11.24
C ASN A 542 8.25 13.16 -12.32
N THR A 543 8.37 12.60 -13.53
CA THR A 543 9.08 13.24 -14.65
C THR A 543 8.13 13.84 -15.68
N ALA A 544 8.54 14.92 -16.36
CA ALA A 544 7.82 15.60 -17.43
C ALA A 544 7.82 14.84 -18.78
N ASP A 545 7.41 13.57 -18.77
CA ASP A 545 7.18 12.75 -19.97
C ASP A 545 5.75 12.12 -20.05
N TRP A 546 5.42 11.56 -21.22
CA TRP A 546 4.12 10.95 -21.47
C TRP A 546 3.85 9.68 -20.66
N GLU A 547 4.89 8.95 -20.25
CA GLU A 547 4.73 7.71 -19.48
C GLU A 547 4.33 8.01 -18.04
N HIS A 548 4.90 9.06 -17.44
CA HIS A 548 4.52 9.58 -16.13
C HIS A 548 3.13 10.20 -16.15
N LEU A 549 2.73 10.89 -17.23
CA LEU A 549 1.33 11.28 -17.42
C LEU A 549 0.42 10.05 -17.44
N ARG A 550 0.78 9.00 -18.21
CA ARG A 550 -0.01 7.77 -18.34
C ARG A 550 -0.10 7.00 -17.02
N ILE A 551 1.00 6.82 -16.29
CA ILE A 551 1.05 6.04 -15.05
C ILE A 551 0.39 6.77 -13.87
N SER A 552 0.23 8.09 -13.96
CA SER A 552 -0.49 8.87 -12.94
C SER A 552 -1.90 8.32 -12.69
N ILE A 553 -2.60 7.82 -13.72
CA ILE A 553 -3.95 7.27 -13.59
C ILE A 553 -3.96 5.96 -12.77
N PRO A 554 -3.25 4.88 -13.14
CA PRO A 554 -3.26 3.63 -12.38
C PRO A 554 -2.64 3.73 -10.99
N MET A 555 -1.60 4.54 -10.76
CA MET A 555 -1.02 4.73 -9.41
C MET A 555 -2.08 5.24 -8.45
N CYS A 556 -2.71 6.32 -8.87
CA CYS A 556 -3.81 6.94 -8.19
C CYS A 556 -4.95 5.97 -7.92
N LEU A 557 -5.45 5.27 -8.94
CA LEU A 557 -6.57 4.33 -8.75
C LEU A 557 -6.26 3.28 -7.68
N SER A 558 -4.99 2.84 -7.60
CA SER A 558 -4.56 1.91 -6.57
C SER A 558 -4.67 2.50 -5.15
N PHE A 559 -4.34 3.78 -4.96
CA PHE A 559 -4.48 4.45 -3.67
C PHE A 559 -5.94 4.63 -3.24
N GLY A 560 -6.81 5.00 -4.19
CA GLY A 560 -8.24 5.14 -3.90
C GLY A 560 -8.88 3.82 -3.48
N LEU A 561 -8.54 2.73 -4.18
CA LEU A 561 -8.94 1.37 -3.79
C LEU A 561 -8.36 0.92 -2.44
N ALA A 562 -7.26 1.54 -2.01
CA ALA A 562 -6.63 1.30 -0.72
C ALA A 562 -7.17 2.20 0.41
N GLY A 563 -8.22 3.00 0.15
CA GLY A 563 -8.87 3.86 1.13
C GLY A 563 -8.25 5.25 1.30
N LEU A 564 -7.26 5.63 0.47
CA LEU A 564 -6.67 6.97 0.46
C LEU A 564 -7.43 7.86 -0.53
N ALA A 565 -8.63 8.32 -0.14
CA ALA A 565 -9.54 8.96 -1.10
C ALA A 565 -9.29 10.44 -1.41
N PHE A 566 -8.48 11.12 -0.61
CA PHE A 566 -7.86 12.39 -0.98
C PHE A 566 -6.56 12.22 -1.75
N CYS A 567 -6.41 11.03 -2.32
CA CYS A 567 -5.86 10.77 -3.63
C CYS A 567 -6.71 9.73 -4.39
N GLY A 568 -8.01 9.54 -4.06
CA GLY A 568 -9.08 8.85 -4.84
C GLY A 568 -10.32 8.17 -4.23
N GLY A 569 -11.52 8.60 -4.63
CA GLY A 569 -12.80 8.09 -4.10
C GLY A 569 -13.26 6.73 -4.63
N GLU A 570 -14.09 6.06 -3.83
CA GLU A 570 -14.84 4.87 -4.23
C GLU A 570 -16.11 5.24 -5.03
N PRO A 571 -16.44 4.57 -6.15
CA PRO A 571 -17.76 4.67 -6.75
C PRO A 571 -18.78 3.84 -5.96
N ASP A 572 -19.94 4.43 -5.70
CA ASP A 572 -21.15 3.77 -5.19
C ASP A 572 -21.85 3.06 -6.35
N TRP A 573 -22.15 1.76 -6.21
CA TRP A 573 -22.66 0.90 -7.30
C TRP A 573 -24.20 0.93 -7.48
N GLU A 574 -24.89 1.93 -6.94
CA GLU A 574 -26.37 1.99 -6.98
C GLU A 574 -26.98 2.86 -8.11
N TYR A 575 -26.20 3.36 -9.06
CA TYR A 575 -26.76 4.12 -10.21
C TYR A 575 -26.30 3.56 -11.56
N TRP A 576 -27.06 2.59 -12.09
CA TRP A 576 -26.93 2.08 -13.46
C TRP A 576 -28.22 2.18 -14.30
N GLU A 577 -29.02 3.24 -14.12
CA GLU A 577 -30.24 3.43 -14.94
C GLU A 577 -30.34 4.76 -15.72
N TYR A 578 -29.33 5.63 -15.74
CA TYR A 578 -29.38 6.83 -16.60
C TYR A 578 -28.01 7.22 -17.15
N TRP A 579 -27.50 6.48 -18.15
CA TRP A 579 -26.33 6.88 -18.95
C TRP A 579 -26.44 6.52 -20.44
N GLU A 580 -27.63 6.59 -21.03
CA GLU A 580 -27.77 6.68 -22.50
C GLU A 580 -27.55 8.14 -22.95
N CYS A 581 -26.28 8.56 -23.06
CA CYS A 581 -25.88 9.78 -23.79
C CYS A 581 -24.38 9.74 -24.10
N TRP A 582 -23.95 8.76 -24.89
CA TRP A 582 -22.58 8.66 -25.41
C TRP A 582 -22.49 8.34 -26.91
N GLU A 583 -23.53 8.66 -27.70
CA GLU A 583 -23.49 8.39 -29.15
C GLU A 583 -23.38 9.61 -30.07
N HIS A 584 -23.44 10.86 -29.61
CA HIS A 584 -23.40 12.00 -30.55
C HIS A 584 -22.50 13.15 -30.05
N TRP A 585 -21.19 13.03 -30.31
CA TRP A 585 -20.26 14.16 -30.33
C TRP A 585 -19.37 14.05 -31.58
N ASP A 586 -19.88 14.53 -32.71
CA ASP A 586 -19.05 14.99 -33.82
C ASP A 586 -18.25 16.21 -33.32
N TRP A 587 -16.92 16.11 -33.28
CA TRP A 587 -15.89 17.16 -33.44
C TRP A 587 -14.56 16.71 -32.83
N VAL A 588 -13.90 15.72 -33.45
CA VAL A 588 -12.43 15.59 -33.61
C VAL A 588 -12.19 14.89 -34.96
N GLN A 589 -12.51 15.57 -36.05
CA GLN A 589 -12.07 15.16 -37.40
C GLN A 589 -10.68 15.76 -37.60
N GLY A 590 -9.64 14.95 -37.39
CA GLY A 590 -8.27 15.39 -37.63
C GLY A 590 -7.16 14.64 -36.91
N TRP A 591 -7.39 13.45 -36.34
CA TRP A 591 -6.33 12.49 -36.03
C TRP A 591 -6.81 11.09 -36.43
N ASP A 592 -6.17 10.56 -37.47
CA ASP A 592 -6.31 9.20 -37.97
C ASP A 592 -5.74 8.24 -36.90
N TRP A 593 -6.62 7.43 -36.31
CA TRP A 593 -6.24 6.29 -35.50
C TRP A 593 -6.24 5.05 -36.38
N SER A 594 -5.39 5.03 -37.41
CA SER A 594 -5.14 3.84 -38.20
C SER A 594 -4.05 3.01 -37.52
N TRP A 595 -4.48 1.91 -36.89
CA TRP A 595 -3.61 0.76 -36.70
C TRP A 595 -3.66 -0.05 -37.99
N ASP A 596 -2.57 -0.05 -38.77
CA ASP A 596 -2.35 -1.04 -39.82
C ASP A 596 -2.16 -2.40 -39.15
N LEU A 597 -3.26 -3.14 -39.04
CA LEU A 597 -3.27 -4.60 -39.03
C LEU A 597 -3.87 -5.00 -40.37
N GLU A 598 -3.00 -5.48 -41.27
CA GLU A 598 -3.40 -6.17 -42.49
C GLU A 598 -4.38 -7.29 -42.13
N TRP A 599 -5.63 -7.12 -42.56
CA TRP A 599 -6.60 -8.19 -42.60
C TRP A 599 -6.35 -9.01 -43.86
N GLU A 600 -5.57 -10.10 -43.75
CA GLU A 600 -5.64 -11.14 -44.79
C GLU A 600 -6.96 -11.90 -44.65
N TRP A 601 -7.86 -11.48 -45.51
CA TRP A 601 -9.13 -12.10 -45.84
C TRP A 601 -8.87 -13.44 -46.54
N ASN A 602 -8.89 -14.55 -45.81
CA ASN A 602 -8.86 -15.87 -46.44
C ASN A 602 -10.31 -16.29 -46.79
N GLN A 603 -10.71 -16.04 -48.05
CA GLN A 603 -11.93 -16.63 -48.61
C GLN A 603 -11.73 -18.13 -48.81
N GLY A 604 -12.39 -18.94 -48.00
CA GLY A 604 -12.73 -20.30 -48.38
C GLY A 604 -13.96 -20.27 -49.29
N TRP A 605 -13.75 -20.23 -50.61
CA TRP A 605 -14.69 -20.80 -51.55
C TRP A 605 -14.40 -22.29 -51.65
N ASP A 606 -15.32 -23.12 -51.16
CA ASP A 606 -15.63 -24.38 -51.82
C ASP A 606 -17.16 -24.56 -51.76
N GLN A 607 -17.77 -24.39 -52.93
CA GLN A 607 -19.06 -24.98 -53.25
C GLN A 607 -18.82 -26.48 -53.35
N ASP A 608 -19.67 -27.31 -52.73
CA ASP A 608 -20.59 -28.15 -53.51
C ASP A 608 -21.41 -29.15 -52.67
N GLN A 609 -22.70 -29.15 -53.03
CA GLN A 609 -23.55 -30.33 -53.25
C GLN A 609 -24.18 -31.10 -52.06
N GLU A 610 -25.50 -30.93 -52.00
CA GLU A 610 -26.54 -31.97 -51.98
C GLU A 610 -26.85 -32.78 -50.70
N GLY A 611 -28.15 -32.86 -50.42
CA GLY A 611 -28.78 -34.05 -49.81
C GLY A 611 -29.73 -33.72 -48.64
N VAL A 612 -31.02 -33.38 -48.85
CA VAL A 612 -32.15 -34.30 -49.09
C VAL A 612 -32.75 -34.90 -47.79
N TRP A 613 -33.89 -34.30 -47.41
CA TRP A 613 -35.18 -34.84 -46.92
C TRP A 613 -35.40 -35.39 -45.49
N ASP A 614 -36.56 -34.93 -44.99
CA ASP A 614 -37.58 -35.54 -44.13
C ASP A 614 -37.34 -35.72 -42.62
N GLN A 615 -38.22 -35.09 -41.81
CA GLN A 615 -39.44 -35.75 -41.28
C GLN A 615 -40.30 -34.76 -40.46
N ASP A 616 -41.58 -34.64 -40.85
CA ASP A 616 -42.81 -34.85 -40.03
C ASP A 616 -42.84 -34.23 -38.61
N GLN A 617 -43.63 -33.19 -38.28
CA GLN A 617 -45.10 -33.15 -38.12
C GLN A 617 -45.69 -34.48 -37.61
N ASP A 618 -46.06 -34.59 -36.33
CA ASP A 618 -47.45 -34.37 -35.89
C ASP A 618 -47.82 -34.94 -34.49
N TRP A 619 -48.77 -34.22 -33.87
CA TRP A 619 -49.75 -34.45 -32.76
C TRP A 619 -49.60 -35.58 -31.73
N ASP A 620 -49.81 -35.26 -30.44
CA ASP A 620 -51.07 -35.67 -29.77
C ASP A 620 -51.33 -34.99 -28.41
N LEU A 621 -52.61 -34.69 -28.20
CA LEU A 621 -53.28 -34.31 -26.95
C LEU A 621 -53.41 -35.54 -26.02
N ASP A 622 -53.38 -35.36 -24.69
CA ASP A 622 -54.59 -35.66 -23.90
C ASP A 622 -54.55 -35.15 -22.45
N LEU A 623 -55.77 -34.92 -21.97
CA LEU A 623 -56.21 -34.44 -20.67
C LEU A 623 -56.10 -35.50 -19.57
N GLY A 624 -55.88 -35.04 -18.34
CA GLY A 624 -56.03 -35.86 -17.12
C GLY A 624 -56.41 -34.99 -15.93
N SER A 625 -57.71 -34.94 -15.65
CA SER A 625 -58.37 -34.34 -14.49
C SER A 625 -57.97 -34.97 -13.15
N GLU A 626 -58.01 -34.21 -12.05
CA GLU A 626 -58.83 -34.57 -10.88
C GLU A 626 -58.97 -33.43 -9.84
N LEU A 627 -60.10 -33.51 -9.13
CA LEU A 627 -60.76 -32.54 -8.26
C LEU A 627 -60.12 -32.40 -6.87
N GLY A 628 -60.34 -31.27 -6.18
CA GLY A 628 -60.14 -31.19 -4.72
C GLY A 628 -60.25 -29.81 -4.06
N GLN A 629 -61.48 -29.39 -3.82
CA GLN A 629 -62.03 -28.39 -2.86
C GLN A 629 -61.11 -27.72 -1.80
N GLY A 630 -61.39 -26.43 -1.52
CA GLY A 630 -61.05 -25.81 -0.22
C GLY A 630 -61.23 -24.29 -0.15
N LEU A 631 -62.38 -23.85 0.37
CA LEU A 631 -62.81 -22.46 0.58
C LEU A 631 -62.00 -21.70 1.66
N GLY A 632 -61.89 -20.38 1.54
CA GLY A 632 -61.47 -19.48 2.62
C GLY A 632 -61.58 -18.00 2.26
N MET A 633 -62.69 -17.38 2.67
CA MET A 633 -63.06 -15.98 2.47
C MET A 633 -62.21 -14.95 3.26
N GLY A 634 -62.27 -13.68 2.82
CA GLY A 634 -62.10 -12.50 3.68
C GLY A 634 -61.40 -11.34 2.98
N SER A 635 -62.09 -10.53 2.16
CA SER A 635 -62.80 -9.28 2.53
C SER A 635 -61.86 -8.09 2.81
N GLY A 636 -61.99 -7.02 2.03
CA GLY A 636 -61.44 -5.71 2.42
C GLY A 636 -61.28 -4.65 1.34
N LEU A 637 -62.42 -4.13 0.84
CA LEU A 637 -62.68 -2.70 0.52
C LEU A 637 -61.68 -1.92 -0.37
N GLY A 638 -62.14 -1.54 -1.58
CA GLY A 638 -61.61 -0.39 -2.35
C GLY A 638 -62.10 0.96 -1.80
N PRO A 639 -62.33 2.01 -2.62
CA PRO A 639 -61.89 2.23 -4.00
C PRO A 639 -61.46 3.71 -4.28
N GLY A 640 -61.11 3.99 -5.54
CA GLY A 640 -61.24 5.33 -6.16
C GLY A 640 -59.90 5.98 -6.51
N LEU A 641 -59.70 6.62 -7.66
CA LEU A 641 -60.55 7.09 -8.77
C LEU A 641 -59.58 7.23 -9.97
N GLY A 642 -59.94 6.79 -11.19
CA GLY A 642 -60.43 7.67 -12.28
C GLY A 642 -59.27 8.48 -12.91
N LEU A 643 -58.98 8.49 -14.22
CA LEU A 643 -59.76 8.40 -15.45
C LEU A 643 -58.75 8.17 -16.62
N GLY A 644 -59.13 7.42 -17.66
CA GLY A 644 -58.40 7.37 -18.95
C GLY A 644 -58.78 8.54 -19.89
N PRO A 645 -58.76 8.40 -21.23
CA PRO A 645 -57.99 7.48 -22.09
C PRO A 645 -57.42 8.17 -23.37
N GLY A 646 -56.65 7.41 -24.17
CA GLY A 646 -56.46 7.62 -25.62
C GLY A 646 -55.12 8.24 -26.03
N SER A 647 -54.48 7.89 -27.15
CA SER A 647 -54.74 6.88 -28.20
C SER A 647 -53.61 6.97 -29.24
N GLY A 648 -53.17 5.81 -29.74
CA GLY A 648 -52.51 5.63 -31.05
C GLY A 648 -50.98 5.75 -31.07
N LEU A 649 -50.21 5.01 -31.88
CA LEU A 649 -50.45 3.89 -32.78
C LEU A 649 -49.07 3.51 -33.36
N ARG A 650 -48.82 2.21 -33.57
CA ARG A 650 -47.80 1.56 -34.46
C ARG A 650 -46.33 1.66 -34.06
N ALA A 651 -45.44 0.77 -34.47
CA ALA A 651 -45.40 -0.64 -34.87
C ALA A 651 -43.95 -0.84 -35.37
N GLY A 652 -43.31 -1.96 -35.05
CA GLY A 652 -41.98 -2.32 -35.59
C GLY A 652 -41.19 -3.12 -34.56
N THR A 653 -41.46 -4.43 -34.42
CA THR A 653 -40.61 -5.50 -34.97
C THR A 653 -39.14 -5.34 -34.60
N GLU A 654 -38.69 -6.07 -33.58
CA GLU A 654 -37.41 -6.74 -33.66
C GLU A 654 -37.46 -8.11 -32.98
N THR A 655 -37.19 -9.10 -33.82
CA THR A 655 -37.17 -10.53 -33.50
C THR A 655 -35.72 -10.92 -33.31
N ARG A 656 -35.37 -11.35 -32.09
CA ARG A 656 -34.24 -12.24 -31.72
C ARG A 656 -32.84 -11.65 -32.00
N ILE A 657 -31.82 -11.89 -31.18
CA ILE A 657 -31.15 -13.18 -31.01
C ILE A 657 -30.64 -13.27 -29.57
N GLY A 658 -31.29 -14.10 -28.74
CA GLY A 658 -30.71 -14.54 -27.49
C GLY A 658 -29.66 -15.60 -27.77
N THR A 659 -28.38 -15.22 -27.83
CA THR A 659 -27.28 -16.17 -27.70
C THR A 659 -27.20 -16.63 -26.25
N ARG A 660 -27.88 -17.74 -25.96
CA ARG A 660 -27.55 -18.59 -24.80
C ARG A 660 -26.18 -19.22 -25.06
N THR A 661 -25.10 -18.56 -24.68
CA THR A 661 -23.84 -19.23 -24.36
C THR A 661 -23.90 -19.65 -22.89
N GLY A 662 -24.59 -20.76 -22.65
CA GLY A 662 -24.47 -21.49 -21.39
C GLY A 662 -23.10 -22.15 -21.34
N ILE A 663 -22.18 -21.62 -20.53
CA ILE A 663 -21.00 -22.40 -20.13
C ILE A 663 -21.45 -23.36 -19.04
N ARG A 664 -21.64 -24.63 -19.42
CA ARG A 664 -21.70 -25.76 -18.48
C ARG A 664 -20.28 -25.99 -17.95
N THR A 665 -19.98 -25.59 -16.72
CA THR A 665 -18.90 -26.23 -15.97
C THR A 665 -19.42 -27.56 -15.42
N ARG A 666 -19.05 -28.67 -16.07
CA ARG A 666 -19.16 -30.00 -15.49
C ARG A 666 -18.09 -30.15 -14.42
N THR A 667 -18.49 -30.06 -13.15
CA THR A 667 -17.68 -30.64 -12.06
C THR A 667 -17.92 -32.14 -12.10
N ARG A 668 -16.98 -32.91 -12.66
CA ARG A 668 -16.97 -34.37 -12.46
C ARG A 668 -16.18 -34.65 -11.18
N ILE A 669 -16.91 -35.16 -10.20
CA ILE A 669 -16.42 -35.84 -9.01
C ILE A 669 -15.75 -37.15 -9.45
N TRP A 670 -14.59 -37.47 -8.88
CA TRP A 670 -14.15 -38.85 -8.68
C TRP A 670 -13.68 -38.98 -7.24
N ASN A 671 -14.22 -39.98 -6.53
CA ASN A 671 -13.76 -40.43 -5.23
C ASN A 671 -13.63 -41.96 -5.31
N GLN A 672 -12.42 -42.48 -5.00
CA GLN A 672 -12.03 -43.85 -4.57
C GLN A 672 -12.39 -45.04 -5.50
N ASP A 673 -11.58 -46.08 -5.75
CA ASP A 673 -10.57 -46.81 -4.97
C ASP A 673 -9.73 -47.76 -5.87
N TRP A 674 -8.54 -48.18 -5.37
CA TRP A 674 -7.80 -49.46 -5.57
C TRP A 674 -7.47 -49.99 -6.99
N ASP A 675 -6.16 -50.16 -7.30
CA ASP A 675 -5.40 -51.43 -7.23
C ASP A 675 -4.18 -51.49 -8.18
N GLN A 676 -3.09 -52.01 -7.61
CA GLN A 676 -2.01 -52.86 -8.14
C GLN A 676 -1.34 -52.67 -9.53
N ASP A 677 -0.01 -52.73 -9.44
CA ASP A 677 0.93 -53.53 -10.25
C ASP A 677 1.63 -52.97 -11.51
N GLN A 678 2.96 -52.89 -11.32
CA GLN A 678 4.05 -53.45 -12.12
C GLN A 678 4.58 -52.73 -13.37
N ASP A 679 5.87 -52.42 -13.26
CA ASP A 679 6.98 -52.63 -14.19
C ASP A 679 6.88 -52.11 -15.63
N LYS A 680 7.84 -51.25 -16.01
CA LYS A 680 9.07 -51.70 -16.70
C LYS A 680 10.02 -50.54 -17.03
N ASP A 681 11.30 -50.87 -16.84
CA ASP A 681 12.52 -50.21 -17.31
C ASP A 681 12.42 -49.61 -18.72
N TRP A 682 13.23 -48.58 -19.01
CA TRP A 682 14.29 -48.66 -20.02
C TRP A 682 15.41 -47.64 -19.76
N ASP A 683 16.62 -48.16 -19.90
CA ASP A 683 17.94 -47.65 -19.57
C ASP A 683 18.52 -46.70 -20.64
N GLN A 684 19.47 -45.86 -20.17
CA GLN A 684 20.69 -45.34 -20.79
C GLN A 684 20.85 -45.11 -22.31
N GLY A 685 21.41 -43.94 -22.65
CA GLY A 685 22.14 -43.72 -23.90
C GLY A 685 22.90 -42.38 -23.92
N GLN A 686 24.23 -42.46 -23.76
CA GLN A 686 25.19 -41.36 -23.91
C GLN A 686 25.24 -40.80 -25.35
N HIS A 687 25.56 -39.51 -25.50
CA HIS A 687 26.47 -39.03 -26.56
C HIS A 687 27.06 -37.65 -26.20
N GLN A 688 28.40 -37.58 -26.23
CA GLN A 688 29.23 -36.37 -26.25
C GLN A 688 29.46 -35.91 -27.69
N ASP A 689 29.46 -34.60 -27.93
CA ASP A 689 30.56 -33.76 -28.44
C ASP A 689 30.12 -32.56 -29.31
N TRP A 690 30.66 -31.40 -28.92
CA TRP A 690 30.99 -30.13 -29.60
C TRP A 690 30.42 -29.79 -30.98
N ASP A 691 29.82 -28.58 -31.10
CA ASP A 691 30.32 -27.59 -32.06
C ASP A 691 29.93 -26.13 -31.75
N GLN A 692 30.79 -25.21 -32.16
CA GLN A 692 30.69 -23.76 -32.02
C GLN A 692 29.67 -23.16 -33.00
N GLY A 693 28.83 -22.22 -32.53
CA GLY A 693 27.94 -21.47 -33.41
C GLY A 693 27.43 -20.19 -32.75
N GLN A 694 27.85 -19.04 -33.29
CA GLN A 694 27.35 -17.71 -32.98
C GLN A 694 25.81 -17.65 -33.06
N HIS A 695 25.14 -17.33 -31.96
CA HIS A 695 23.73 -16.94 -32.00
C HIS A 695 23.59 -15.44 -31.74
N ARG A 696 23.10 -14.76 -32.79
CA ARG A 696 22.53 -13.42 -32.74
C ARG A 696 21.28 -13.46 -31.86
N ASP A 697 21.21 -12.54 -30.92
CA ASP A 697 20.02 -12.30 -30.09
C ASP A 697 18.83 -11.90 -30.97
N ALA A 698 17.88 -12.81 -31.11
CA ALA A 698 16.53 -12.51 -31.56
C ALA A 698 15.71 -12.16 -30.30
N GLY A 699 15.22 -10.93 -30.23
CA GLY A 699 14.38 -10.45 -29.13
C GLY A 699 13.10 -11.28 -28.97
N PRO A 700 12.58 -11.45 -27.75
CA PRO A 700 11.29 -12.12 -27.56
C PRO A 700 10.17 -11.19 -28.00
N GLY A 701 9.39 -11.70 -28.97
CA GLY A 701 8.25 -11.02 -29.59
C GLY A 701 7.14 -10.66 -28.60
N ALA A 702 6.49 -9.55 -28.92
CA ALA A 702 5.31 -9.04 -28.25
C ALA A 702 4.16 -10.05 -28.33
N GLY A 703 3.87 -10.72 -27.21
CA GLY A 703 2.59 -11.38 -27.00
C GLY A 703 1.50 -10.32 -26.84
N SER A 704 0.49 -10.38 -27.70
CA SER A 704 -0.71 -9.55 -27.67
C SER A 704 -1.51 -9.77 -26.39
N GLY A 705 -1.19 -9.00 -25.36
CA GLY A 705 -1.95 -8.92 -24.12
C GLY A 705 -3.29 -8.22 -24.36
N SER A 706 -4.40 -8.93 -24.17
CA SER A 706 -5.73 -8.35 -24.13
C SER A 706 -5.84 -7.39 -22.94
N GLY A 707 -6.19 -6.14 -23.26
CA GLY A 707 -6.05 -4.98 -22.39
C GLY A 707 -6.91 -5.03 -21.12
N LEU A 708 -6.28 -4.65 -20.01
CA LEU A 708 -6.93 -4.08 -18.84
C LEU A 708 -7.68 -2.80 -19.25
N THR A 709 -8.98 -2.90 -19.54
CA THR A 709 -9.83 -1.72 -19.72
C THR A 709 -10.23 -1.18 -18.34
N ALA A 710 -9.40 -0.26 -17.82
CA ALA A 710 -9.76 0.60 -16.70
C ALA A 710 -10.53 1.80 -17.23
N THR A 711 -11.82 1.90 -16.92
CA THR A 711 -12.58 3.14 -17.13
C THR A 711 -12.17 4.17 -16.06
N PRO A 712 -11.91 5.45 -16.42
CA PRO A 712 -11.06 6.34 -15.64
C PRO A 712 -11.82 7.26 -14.66
N ALA A 713 -11.30 7.37 -13.43
CA ALA A 713 -11.46 8.53 -12.56
C ALA A 713 -10.07 8.83 -11.98
N PRO A 714 -9.32 9.83 -12.49
CA PRO A 714 -7.89 9.96 -12.21
C PRO A 714 -7.66 10.72 -10.90
N LEU A 715 -6.45 10.61 -10.33
CA LEU A 715 -6.03 11.17 -9.04
C LEU A 715 -4.60 11.73 -9.09
N ALA A 716 -4.08 12.36 -8.04
CA ALA A 716 -3.07 13.43 -8.14
C ALA A 716 -1.61 13.04 -8.41
N ALA A 717 -1.05 13.58 -9.49
CA ALA A 717 0.39 13.69 -9.73
C ALA A 717 0.75 15.15 -10.02
N ASP A 718 2.03 15.53 -9.91
CA ASP A 718 2.43 16.91 -10.23
C ASP A 718 2.17 17.21 -11.71
N VAL A 719 1.31 18.20 -11.96
CA VAL A 719 0.86 18.61 -13.29
C VAL A 719 2.04 19.22 -14.03
N GLY A 720 2.40 18.60 -15.16
CA GLY A 720 3.55 18.94 -16.00
C GLY A 720 4.83 18.19 -15.65
N GLY A 721 4.82 17.31 -14.64
CA GLY A 721 5.98 16.51 -14.20
C GLY A 721 7.01 17.31 -13.40
N PHE A 722 7.40 16.85 -12.21
CA PHE A 722 8.32 17.55 -11.33
C PHE A 722 9.69 17.78 -11.99
N PHE A 723 10.33 16.72 -12.50
CA PHE A 723 11.59 16.82 -13.23
C PHE A 723 11.41 17.15 -14.71
N GLN A 724 12.44 17.77 -15.31
CA GLN A 724 12.51 18.14 -16.72
C GLN A 724 11.47 19.21 -17.15
N ASN A 725 11.50 19.61 -18.42
CA ASN A 725 10.60 20.63 -18.96
C ASN A 725 9.62 19.97 -19.95
N PRO A 726 8.30 19.98 -19.70
CA PRO A 726 7.34 19.42 -20.63
C PRO A 726 7.25 20.29 -21.89
N GLY A 727 7.01 19.66 -23.05
CA GLY A 727 6.56 20.39 -24.24
C GLY A 727 5.19 21.03 -24.02
N PRO A 728 4.81 22.09 -24.77
CA PRO A 728 3.53 22.79 -24.59
C PRO A 728 2.30 21.88 -24.64
N GLU A 729 2.26 20.95 -25.60
CA GLU A 729 1.15 19.99 -25.72
C GLU A 729 1.05 19.09 -24.48
N LEU A 730 2.17 18.50 -24.07
CA LEU A 730 2.25 17.62 -22.91
C LEU A 730 1.81 18.37 -21.64
N GLN A 731 2.23 19.64 -21.47
CA GLN A 731 1.77 20.48 -20.38
C GLN A 731 0.24 20.67 -20.40
N VAL A 732 -0.36 20.97 -21.57
CA VAL A 732 -1.82 21.06 -21.71
C VAL A 732 -2.51 19.75 -21.35
N ARG A 733 -2.01 18.61 -21.82
CA ARG A 733 -2.59 17.29 -21.50
C ARG A 733 -2.51 16.98 -20.02
N TRP A 734 -1.45 17.42 -19.34
CA TRP A 734 -1.35 17.33 -17.90
C TRP A 734 -2.42 18.15 -17.17
N TYR A 735 -2.67 19.38 -17.60
CA TYR A 735 -3.77 20.19 -17.02
C TYR A 735 -5.13 19.55 -17.25
N GLN A 736 -5.36 18.98 -18.44
CA GLN A 736 -6.60 18.27 -18.76
C GLN A 736 -6.78 17.03 -17.89
N ALA A 737 -5.73 16.21 -17.71
CA ALA A 737 -5.77 15.05 -16.84
C ALA A 737 -5.96 15.47 -15.38
N GLY A 738 -5.11 16.39 -14.88
CA GLY A 738 -5.11 16.91 -13.51
C GLY A 738 -6.42 17.56 -13.10
N ALA A 739 -7.14 18.22 -14.01
CA ALA A 739 -8.46 18.78 -13.73
C ALA A 739 -9.47 17.73 -13.24
N PHE A 740 -9.28 16.46 -13.63
CA PHE A 740 -10.10 15.34 -13.17
C PHE A 740 -9.48 14.55 -12.01
N GLN A 741 -8.36 15.02 -11.45
CA GLN A 741 -7.65 14.40 -10.33
C GLN A 741 -8.06 15.02 -8.97
N PRO A 742 -8.49 14.27 -7.92
CA PRO A 742 -8.93 14.82 -6.65
C PRO A 742 -8.04 15.87 -6.01
N PHE A 743 -6.73 15.66 -6.00
CA PHE A 743 -5.78 16.72 -5.68
C PHE A 743 -5.16 17.24 -6.99
N PHE A 744 -5.20 18.55 -7.20
CA PHE A 744 -4.85 19.15 -8.50
C PHE A 744 -3.83 20.27 -8.32
N ARG A 745 -2.55 19.89 -8.44
CA ARG A 745 -1.40 20.77 -8.23
C ARG A 745 -0.46 20.75 -9.42
N ALA A 746 -0.08 21.93 -9.91
CA ALA A 746 1.14 22.07 -10.72
C ALA A 746 2.31 22.35 -9.80
N HIS A 747 3.40 21.59 -9.97
CA HIS A 747 4.64 21.73 -9.21
C HIS A 747 5.82 21.31 -10.08
N ALA A 748 7.01 21.84 -9.80
CA ALA A 748 8.18 21.78 -10.67
C ALA A 748 9.48 21.86 -9.87
N HIS A 749 10.50 21.10 -10.29
CA HIS A 749 11.83 21.07 -9.68
C HIS A 749 12.60 22.39 -9.87
N LEU A 750 13.61 22.64 -9.03
CA LEU A 750 14.44 23.85 -9.01
C LEU A 750 14.99 24.23 -10.38
N ASP A 751 15.58 23.26 -11.08
CA ASP A 751 16.26 23.45 -12.36
C ASP A 751 15.31 23.62 -13.57
N THR A 752 14.00 23.56 -13.34
CA THR A 752 13.01 23.72 -14.42
C THR A 752 12.75 25.19 -14.73
N ALA A 753 12.47 25.46 -16.01
CA ALA A 753 11.99 26.77 -16.42
C ALA A 753 10.66 27.10 -15.73
N ARG A 754 10.38 28.40 -15.59
CA ARG A 754 9.05 28.86 -15.16
C ARG A 754 8.01 28.37 -16.16
N ARG A 755 6.89 27.87 -15.62
CA ARG A 755 5.83 27.24 -16.42
C ARG A 755 4.44 27.49 -15.87
N GLU A 756 4.25 28.64 -15.22
CA GLU A 756 2.91 29.19 -14.99
C GLU A 756 2.13 29.23 -16.31
N PRO A 757 0.82 28.92 -16.30
CA PRO A 757 0.07 28.60 -17.50
C PRO A 757 0.03 29.71 -18.56
N TRP A 758 0.11 30.98 -18.17
CA TRP A 758 0.15 32.12 -19.09
C TRP A 758 1.44 32.26 -19.89
N LEU A 759 2.47 31.47 -19.58
CA LEU A 759 3.71 31.42 -20.36
C LEU A 759 3.55 30.57 -21.64
N LEU A 760 2.44 29.85 -21.78
CA LEU A 760 2.08 29.11 -22.99
C LEU A 760 1.58 30.05 -24.10
N SER A 761 1.57 29.56 -25.35
CA SER A 761 0.94 30.30 -26.44
C SER A 761 -0.56 30.53 -26.16
N PRO A 762 -1.18 31.58 -26.72
CA PRO A 762 -2.60 31.87 -26.48
C PRO A 762 -3.55 30.69 -26.75
N GLU A 763 -3.24 29.87 -27.75
CA GLU A 763 -3.99 28.66 -28.09
C GLU A 763 -3.91 27.59 -26.99
N HIS A 764 -2.71 27.29 -26.51
CA HIS A 764 -2.51 26.33 -25.41
C HIS A 764 -3.07 26.86 -24.09
N LEU A 765 -2.89 28.16 -23.79
CA LEU A 765 -3.47 28.81 -22.62
C LEU A 765 -5.00 28.71 -22.62
N ALA A 766 -5.66 28.86 -23.76
CA ALA A 766 -7.11 28.70 -23.85
C ALA A 766 -7.57 27.29 -23.47
N LEU A 767 -6.80 26.25 -23.87
CA LEU A 767 -7.08 24.86 -23.50
C LEU A 767 -6.87 24.61 -22.00
N VAL A 768 -5.81 25.18 -21.40
CA VAL A 768 -5.57 25.11 -19.95
C VAL A 768 -6.68 25.84 -19.18
N ARG A 769 -7.08 27.03 -19.64
CA ARG A 769 -8.19 27.80 -19.07
C ARG A 769 -9.48 26.98 -19.09
N ALA A 770 -9.80 26.31 -20.20
CA ALA A 770 -10.97 25.46 -20.30
C ALA A 770 -10.93 24.27 -19.31
N ALA A 771 -9.78 23.64 -19.12
CA ALA A 771 -9.59 22.57 -18.14
C ALA A 771 -9.80 23.07 -16.70
N LEU A 772 -9.20 24.22 -16.37
CA LEU A 772 -9.37 24.88 -15.07
C LEU A 772 -10.84 25.24 -14.83
N GLN A 773 -11.50 25.94 -15.76
CA GLN A 773 -12.91 26.30 -15.63
C GLN A 773 -13.82 25.07 -15.45
N ARG A 774 -13.55 23.98 -16.16
CA ARG A 774 -14.28 22.72 -16.00
C ARG A 774 -14.11 22.12 -14.60
N ARG A 775 -12.89 22.13 -14.04
CA ARG A 775 -12.66 21.72 -12.65
C ARG A 775 -13.51 22.53 -11.68
N TYR A 776 -13.51 23.86 -11.80
CA TYR A 776 -14.27 24.72 -10.90
C TYR A 776 -15.79 24.55 -11.05
N ALA A 777 -16.29 24.34 -12.27
CA ALA A 777 -17.70 24.02 -12.51
C ALA A 777 -18.13 22.70 -11.85
N LEU A 778 -17.21 21.74 -11.72
CA LEU A 778 -17.47 20.42 -11.11
C LEU A 778 -17.19 20.37 -9.60
N LEU A 779 -16.78 21.46 -8.95
CA LEU A 779 -16.52 21.48 -7.50
C LEU A 779 -17.69 20.93 -6.64
N PRO A 780 -18.97 21.22 -6.94
CA PRO A 780 -20.08 20.61 -6.19
C PRO A 780 -20.10 19.08 -6.30
N THR A 781 -19.80 18.53 -7.49
CA THR A 781 -19.70 17.09 -7.73
C THR A 781 -18.52 16.49 -6.98
N TRP A 782 -17.35 17.12 -7.06
CA TRP A 782 -16.15 16.71 -6.31
C TRP A 782 -16.40 16.70 -4.81
N TYR A 783 -16.95 17.78 -4.27
CA TYR A 783 -17.22 17.91 -2.85
C TYR A 783 -18.26 16.88 -2.37
N THR A 784 -19.26 16.56 -3.19
CA THR A 784 -20.24 15.50 -2.91
C THR A 784 -19.58 14.12 -2.88
N ALA A 785 -18.69 13.82 -3.83
CA ALA A 785 -17.95 12.56 -3.85
C ALA A 785 -17.08 12.38 -2.60
N PHE A 786 -16.38 13.44 -2.18
CA PHE A 786 -15.62 13.46 -0.94
C PHE A 786 -16.48 13.32 0.32
N TYR A 787 -17.67 13.93 0.32
CA TYR A 787 -18.63 13.75 1.40
C TYR A 787 -19.11 12.30 1.52
N ARG A 788 -19.31 11.58 0.40
CA ARG A 788 -19.63 10.14 0.41
C ARG A 788 -18.47 9.31 0.96
N CYS A 789 -17.24 9.58 0.52
CA CYS A 789 -16.03 8.90 1.01
C CYS A 789 -15.78 9.13 2.51
N HIS A 790 -16.30 10.22 3.09
CA HIS A 790 -16.22 10.54 4.51
C HIS A 790 -17.31 9.88 5.35
N ARG A 791 -18.47 9.59 4.74
CA ARG A 791 -19.68 9.09 5.43
C ARG A 791 -19.75 7.57 5.53
N GLN A 792 -19.07 6.87 4.62
CA GLN A 792 -18.82 5.42 4.73
C GLN A 792 -17.97 5.14 5.96
#